data_AF-A0A1Q3T814-F1
#
_entry.id   AF-A0A1Q3T814-F1
#
_cell.length_a   1.000
_cell.length_b   1.000
_cell.length_c   1.000
_cell.angle_alpha   90.00
_cell.angle_beta   90.00
_cell.angle_gamma   90.00
#
_symmetry.space_group_name_H-M   'P 1'
#
loop_
_entity.id
_entity.type
_entity.pdbx_description
1 polymer ?
#
loop_
_entity_poly.entity_id
_entity_poly.type
_entity_poly.pdbx_seq_one_letter_code
_entity_poly.pdbx_strand_id
1 'polypeptide(L)'
;MNGRLKLIEQQLIGIDSAAFQNLCDVYLALREQQLASINRTGSQLGKQKTVKGTPDTFFRLADGSLRYVEYTTKEEGLVAKIKDDIDKCLDESKTGIPAADVSKIIICFNSRLDVAEETEITKYAESKNIRIELIGLDWLALEIYSKYLILAKDILGIPLDTGQLLPLQNFIEEYDNKAGKLSTPLNNQFLHRKDELKDIDNHLLANNIVILSGFPGVGKTKIAIESLNNFLAANPCYTAFAVSKKDMDIGEDLRIHLQTDKDYVLLVDDANRQLLNFKQILGVFKERRKGNIKLLITVRSYAFNDVKNECSEFSPHEITINKFSDQEITDIVKSDSFQILNPKYQKKIIELADGNARLAVMAARLAKEQQQLFLLGDISDLYDSYFQTFIKDSDIFTNKTLTETLGIVSFFFTINRTDKPFITTLLKDFDIDYYEFNEAIDELHKRELLEVQYSHARVSEQVMATYFFYKVFIKDEILPFRILLFNYFPAWKKRFSDTIIPSNNSFGYENVFEKINGTLDEYLYSNSNNEENAMEFFSLFWFYKREKMLAYFYKRIKDLPEPEGGSYDSDYEMNAFVWDRDKTLDFLIHLFDHPTESFTSSLELAFEYCRKKPEKLPELIRRIREKILFDEPDEHSGFIRQVKLFDLLIKNFKEGKPHFVSAFFALAQTFLGHHFQITKGGRNNTITFYQYPLPFYEVTQDFRKKIWVALFDSYEKYPQEVLAVLKKFKPGFEKAIPEILKFDLSFIIPFIDAKLDPSSFENIYFVREFVRWLNREDIADRSYQKLNERFISKEYEYFRKLDWNRVRGKQDYDFEKYEDFQKLKEEDIRASFQFKDQTEFVELHKAIQNTLSLEGNNGWGIYQSLDIIAEETFIRNHELGFQLLASLFQNYPPGLNPLYKPVNAIMQAGEDWIKRLWNLLSSWVHEYKVYWQLSFFDCLPQAFCDEYFRDELISTLNSVDVPISYLRFESIEKFLPVDKDIVQTALNIVVTKIENEKLAIRLSFHFFEKYSKFVNDTALVGKAYIQQEKLSNLFDLERNGLKTIIEQDENFLFTYLSEFYTNKDWHNRNTHNHLPFLWDLENHSEIIKKAANLIVEHNPYFGIGEYSLNILFSHLSGAQKDRAKTFILDYISLYNTDTNKMNAIFDIVRHHFPDFFETAFLHYLSLNTDLGTFREIYWRGNGGMYNGETIIGELHAKEWQNIMVFTEKAQNQLDLIPIKAYIKQQIAYELKSGEEERKRKFINPDW
;
A
#
# COMPACT_ATOMS: atom_id res chain seq x y z
N MET A 1 -33.51 -47.11 -29.73
CA MET A 1 -32.50 -47.97 -30.39
C MET A 1 -31.64 -47.08 -31.27
N ASN A 2 -30.33 -47.25 -31.20
CA ASN A 2 -29.34 -46.19 -31.38
C ASN A 2 -29.02 -45.92 -32.86
N GLY A 3 -29.16 -44.67 -33.34
CA GLY A 3 -28.92 -44.30 -34.75
C GLY A 3 -27.51 -44.66 -35.26
N ARG A 4 -26.52 -44.75 -34.35
CA ARG A 4 -25.14 -45.15 -34.66
C ARG A 4 -25.01 -46.63 -35.07
N LEU A 5 -25.71 -47.56 -34.41
CA LEU A 5 -25.68 -48.98 -34.80
C LEU A 5 -26.25 -49.16 -36.21
N LYS A 6 -27.37 -48.48 -36.50
CA LYS A 6 -27.99 -48.48 -37.83
C LYS A 6 -27.06 -47.89 -38.90
N LEU A 7 -26.30 -46.84 -38.56
CA LEU A 7 -25.32 -46.26 -39.48
C LEU A 7 -24.13 -47.19 -39.73
N ILE A 8 -23.65 -47.89 -38.70
CA ILE A 8 -22.59 -48.91 -38.85
C ILE A 8 -23.08 -50.06 -39.75
N GLU A 9 -24.28 -50.57 -39.53
CA GLU A 9 -24.89 -51.59 -40.40
C GLU A 9 -24.98 -51.11 -41.86
N GLN A 10 -25.45 -49.88 -42.09
CA GLN A 10 -25.54 -49.30 -43.44
C GLN A 10 -24.18 -49.16 -44.12
N GLN A 11 -23.15 -48.71 -43.39
CA GLN A 11 -21.80 -48.58 -43.94
C GLN A 11 -21.16 -49.95 -44.21
N LEU A 12 -21.38 -50.95 -43.35
CA LEU A 12 -20.91 -52.32 -43.57
C LEU A 12 -21.61 -53.02 -44.74
N ILE A 13 -22.88 -52.71 -45.02
CA ILE A 13 -23.57 -53.23 -46.21
C ILE A 13 -23.00 -52.59 -47.49
N GLY A 14 -22.72 -51.28 -47.45
CA GLY A 14 -22.22 -50.52 -48.60
C GLY A 14 -20.71 -50.54 -48.82
N ILE A 15 -19.95 -51.24 -47.97
CA ILE A 15 -18.48 -51.26 -48.01
C ILE A 15 -17.95 -52.02 -49.24
N ASP A 16 -16.91 -51.49 -49.89
CA ASP A 16 -16.27 -52.19 -51.00
C ASP A 16 -15.39 -53.36 -50.51
N SER A 17 -15.12 -54.33 -51.39
CA SER A 17 -14.39 -55.55 -51.04
C SER A 17 -12.98 -55.31 -50.46
N ALA A 18 -12.26 -54.27 -50.90
CA ALA A 18 -10.91 -54.02 -50.40
C ALA A 18 -10.95 -53.36 -49.01
N ALA A 19 -11.88 -52.42 -48.80
CA ALA A 19 -12.13 -51.84 -47.49
C ALA A 19 -12.67 -52.86 -46.49
N PHE A 20 -13.53 -53.80 -46.93
CA PHE A 20 -14.06 -54.87 -46.08
C PHE A 20 -12.99 -55.84 -45.59
N GLN A 21 -12.12 -56.29 -46.49
CA GLN A 21 -10.96 -57.10 -46.13
C GLN A 21 -10.08 -56.35 -45.11
N ASN A 22 -9.80 -55.07 -45.35
CA ASN A 22 -9.02 -54.27 -44.41
C ASN A 22 -9.69 -54.11 -43.05
N LEU A 23 -11.01 -53.89 -43.02
CA LEU A 23 -11.78 -53.81 -41.77
C LEU A 23 -11.66 -55.11 -40.97
N CYS A 24 -11.86 -56.25 -41.63
CA CYS A 24 -11.84 -57.55 -40.97
C CYS A 24 -10.42 -57.96 -40.56
N ASP A 25 -9.39 -57.66 -41.36
CA ASP A 25 -7.98 -57.86 -40.99
C ASP A 25 -7.63 -57.10 -39.70
N VAL A 26 -7.99 -55.81 -39.61
CA VAL A 26 -7.73 -54.98 -38.42
C VAL A 26 -8.58 -55.45 -37.23
N TYR A 27 -9.84 -55.80 -37.47
CA TYR A 27 -10.72 -56.38 -36.44
C TYR A 27 -10.12 -57.66 -35.84
N LEU A 28 -9.69 -58.61 -36.69
CA LEU A 28 -9.07 -59.86 -36.25
C LEU A 28 -7.74 -59.61 -35.53
N ALA A 29 -6.96 -58.62 -35.99
CA ALA A 29 -5.72 -58.23 -35.32
C ALA A 29 -5.96 -57.64 -33.91
N LEU A 30 -7.01 -56.84 -33.74
CA LEU A 30 -7.40 -56.26 -32.45
C LEU A 30 -8.04 -57.31 -31.52
N ARG A 31 -8.79 -58.26 -32.09
CA ARG A 31 -9.48 -59.32 -31.35
C ARG A 31 -8.51 -60.40 -30.84
N GLU A 32 -7.53 -60.80 -31.64
CA GLU A 32 -6.60 -61.88 -31.33
C GLU A 32 -5.37 -61.33 -30.58
N GLN A 33 -5.39 -61.39 -29.25
CA GLN A 33 -4.40 -60.74 -28.38
C GLN A 33 -2.96 -61.30 -28.44
N GLN A 34 -2.67 -62.30 -29.30
CA GLN A 34 -1.37 -62.99 -29.38
C GLN A 34 -1.02 -63.47 -30.80
N LEU A 35 -1.02 -62.57 -31.79
CA LEU A 35 -0.57 -62.88 -33.15
C LEU A 35 0.96 -62.96 -33.22
N ALA A 36 1.48 -64.09 -33.70
CA ALA A 36 2.91 -64.25 -33.99
C ALA A 36 3.29 -63.72 -35.38
N SER A 37 2.39 -63.84 -36.37
CA SER A 37 2.56 -63.28 -37.72
C SER A 37 1.22 -63.16 -38.44
N ILE A 38 1.08 -62.18 -39.33
CA ILE A 38 -0.08 -61.98 -40.20
C ILE A 38 0.38 -61.61 -41.62
N ASN A 39 -0.21 -62.23 -42.64
CA ASN A 39 0.10 -62.02 -44.05
C ASN A 39 -1.18 -61.84 -44.86
N ARG A 40 -1.26 -60.76 -45.64
CA ARG A 40 -2.46 -60.32 -46.38
C ARG A 40 -2.31 -60.61 -47.87
N THR A 41 -2.32 -61.89 -48.25
CA THR A 41 -2.04 -62.39 -49.60
C THR A 41 -3.03 -61.92 -50.67
N GLY A 42 -4.26 -61.58 -50.29
CA GLY A 42 -5.31 -61.03 -51.15
C GLY A 42 -5.30 -59.50 -51.29
N SER A 43 -4.33 -58.78 -50.71
CA SER A 43 -4.26 -57.31 -50.73
C SER A 43 -3.04 -56.79 -51.48
N GLN A 44 -3.21 -55.73 -52.29
CA GLN A 44 -2.09 -55.08 -52.97
C GLN A 44 -1.28 -54.21 -52.00
N LEU A 45 0.02 -54.50 -51.84
CA LEU A 45 0.94 -53.69 -51.02
C LEU A 45 0.86 -52.19 -51.40
N GLY A 46 0.46 -51.36 -50.43
CA GLY A 46 0.38 -49.90 -50.57
C GLY A 46 -0.80 -49.35 -51.39
N LYS A 47 -1.79 -50.17 -51.80
CA LYS A 47 -3.00 -49.72 -52.52
C LYS A 47 -4.26 -50.40 -51.96
N GLN A 48 -5.37 -49.67 -51.85
CA GLN A 48 -6.69 -50.27 -51.56
C GLN A 48 -7.26 -51.00 -52.79
N LYS A 49 -6.65 -52.14 -53.14
CA LYS A 49 -7.11 -53.05 -54.20
C LYS A 49 -6.93 -54.50 -53.77
N THR A 50 -7.93 -55.32 -54.05
CA THR A 50 -7.84 -56.78 -53.87
C THR A 50 -7.04 -57.40 -55.02
N VAL A 51 -6.28 -58.45 -54.72
CA VAL A 51 -5.51 -59.28 -55.67
C VAL A 51 -5.98 -60.72 -55.51
N LYS A 52 -5.95 -61.52 -56.58
CA LYS A 52 -6.27 -62.95 -56.47
C LYS A 52 -5.22 -63.67 -55.62
N GLY A 53 -5.58 -64.03 -54.40
CA GLY A 53 -4.82 -64.90 -53.50
C GLY A 53 -5.78 -65.83 -52.76
N THR A 54 -5.35 -67.04 -52.44
CA THR A 54 -6.09 -67.96 -51.57
C THR A 54 -5.08 -68.62 -50.62
N PRO A 55 -5.21 -68.48 -49.29
CA PRO A 55 -6.22 -67.68 -48.61
C PRO A 55 -6.08 -66.17 -48.88
N ASP A 56 -7.13 -65.38 -48.65
CA ASP A 56 -7.05 -63.92 -48.73
C ASP A 56 -6.12 -63.33 -47.64
N THR A 57 -6.20 -63.87 -46.42
CA THR A 57 -5.27 -63.55 -45.32
C THR A 57 -4.94 -64.83 -44.56
N PHE A 58 -3.73 -64.96 -44.04
CA PHE A 58 -3.41 -65.99 -43.06
C PHE A 58 -2.58 -65.44 -41.91
N PHE A 59 -2.72 -66.07 -40.75
CA PHE A 59 -1.94 -65.70 -39.58
C PHE A 59 -1.63 -66.90 -38.69
N ARG A 60 -0.59 -66.77 -37.88
CA ARG A 60 -0.25 -67.73 -36.83
C ARG A 60 -0.43 -67.09 -35.47
N LEU A 61 -1.04 -67.82 -34.55
CA LEU A 61 -1.04 -67.46 -33.13
C LEU A 61 0.29 -67.85 -32.47
N ALA A 62 0.52 -67.33 -31.26
CA ALA A 62 1.71 -67.64 -30.46
C ALA A 62 1.91 -69.14 -30.17
N ASP A 63 0.83 -69.95 -30.20
CA ASP A 63 0.89 -71.41 -30.06
C ASP A 63 1.29 -72.15 -31.35
N GLY A 64 1.56 -71.42 -32.45
CA GLY A 64 1.94 -71.95 -33.75
C GLY A 64 0.77 -72.33 -34.67
N SER A 65 -0.48 -72.26 -34.18
CA SER A 65 -1.68 -72.62 -34.95
C SER A 65 -1.87 -71.70 -36.15
N LEU A 66 -1.97 -72.29 -37.35
CA LEU A 66 -2.18 -71.58 -38.60
C LEU A 66 -3.69 -71.40 -38.87
N ARG A 67 -4.12 -70.17 -39.12
CA ARG A 67 -5.50 -69.84 -39.48
C ARG A 67 -5.56 -69.14 -40.82
N TYR A 68 -6.51 -69.54 -41.65
CA TYR A 68 -6.82 -68.93 -42.93
C TYR A 68 -8.07 -68.07 -42.80
N VAL A 69 -8.09 -66.97 -43.55
CA VAL A 69 -9.21 -66.03 -43.59
C VAL A 69 -9.59 -65.75 -45.03
N GLU A 70 -10.89 -65.80 -45.31
CA GLU A 70 -11.50 -65.48 -46.60
C GLU A 70 -12.56 -64.40 -46.41
N TYR A 71 -12.65 -63.47 -47.37
CA TYR A 71 -13.56 -62.33 -47.31
C TYR A 71 -14.59 -62.35 -48.44
N THR A 72 -15.86 -62.13 -48.10
CA THR A 72 -16.91 -62.06 -49.12
C THR A 72 -17.89 -60.92 -48.90
N THR A 73 -18.07 -60.10 -49.93
CA THR A 73 -19.08 -59.04 -49.97
C THR A 73 -20.27 -59.36 -50.91
N LYS A 74 -20.44 -60.64 -51.31
CA LYS A 74 -21.51 -61.09 -52.21
C LYS A 74 -22.72 -61.60 -51.42
N GLU A 75 -23.91 -61.04 -51.68
CA GLU A 75 -25.18 -61.54 -51.11
C GLU A 75 -25.73 -62.76 -51.86
N GLU A 76 -25.75 -62.76 -53.20
CA GLU A 76 -26.28 -63.89 -53.98
C GLU A 76 -25.30 -65.08 -54.04
N GLY A 77 -25.80 -66.27 -53.70
CA GLY A 77 -25.02 -67.52 -53.78
C GLY A 77 -23.96 -67.67 -52.68
N LEU A 78 -24.12 -66.98 -51.55
CA LEU A 78 -23.15 -66.93 -50.46
C LEU A 78 -22.75 -68.32 -49.94
N VAL A 79 -23.71 -69.20 -49.66
CA VAL A 79 -23.43 -70.57 -49.17
C VAL A 79 -22.55 -71.35 -50.14
N ALA A 80 -22.85 -71.30 -51.44
CA ALA A 80 -22.06 -71.98 -52.47
C ALA A 80 -20.65 -71.39 -52.58
N LYS A 81 -20.52 -70.06 -52.48
CA LYS A 81 -19.22 -69.38 -52.48
C LYS A 81 -18.38 -69.77 -51.25
N ILE A 82 -18.98 -69.76 -50.06
CA ILE A 82 -18.31 -70.16 -48.82
C ILE A 82 -17.77 -71.59 -48.93
N LYS A 83 -18.55 -72.52 -49.48
CA LYS A 83 -18.10 -73.90 -49.71
C LYS A 83 -16.91 -73.98 -50.68
N ASP A 84 -16.97 -73.22 -51.77
CA ASP A 84 -15.87 -73.12 -52.75
C ASP A 84 -14.61 -72.53 -52.11
N ASP A 85 -14.74 -71.51 -51.24
CA ASP A 85 -13.62 -70.89 -50.55
C ASP A 85 -13.00 -71.83 -49.47
N ILE A 86 -13.82 -72.64 -48.78
CA ILE A 86 -13.34 -73.74 -47.92
C ILE A 86 -12.53 -74.74 -48.75
N ASP A 87 -13.05 -75.19 -49.89
CA ASP A 87 -12.37 -76.17 -50.74
C ASP A 87 -11.04 -75.61 -51.28
N LYS A 88 -11.01 -74.35 -51.70
CA LYS A 88 -9.77 -73.69 -52.14
C LYS A 88 -8.74 -73.56 -51.01
N CYS A 89 -9.18 -73.23 -49.80
CA CYS A 89 -8.30 -73.13 -48.63
C CYS A 89 -7.66 -74.47 -48.24
N LEU A 90 -8.30 -75.59 -48.59
CA LEU A 90 -7.80 -76.94 -48.34
C LEU A 90 -7.09 -77.57 -49.55
N ASP A 91 -7.02 -76.85 -50.68
CA ASP A 91 -6.31 -77.26 -51.88
C ASP A 91 -4.81 -76.90 -51.77
N GLU A 92 -3.98 -77.90 -51.50
CA GLU A 92 -2.52 -77.75 -51.36
C GLU A 92 -1.88 -77.13 -52.61
N SER A 93 -2.46 -77.34 -53.81
CA SER A 93 -1.95 -76.74 -55.05
C SER A 93 -2.13 -75.22 -55.11
N LYS A 94 -3.05 -74.67 -54.30
CA LYS A 94 -3.34 -73.24 -54.21
C LYS A 94 -2.65 -72.59 -53.02
N THR A 95 -2.64 -73.26 -51.87
CA THR A 95 -2.12 -72.70 -50.61
C THR A 95 -0.67 -73.06 -50.32
N GLY A 96 -0.14 -74.12 -50.95
CA GLY A 96 1.20 -74.63 -50.72
C GLY A 96 1.41 -75.31 -49.37
N ILE A 97 0.32 -75.57 -48.62
CA ILE A 97 0.34 -76.17 -47.28
C ILE A 97 -0.68 -77.33 -47.24
N PRO A 98 -0.33 -78.49 -46.65
CA PRO A 98 -1.27 -79.60 -46.46
C PRO A 98 -2.49 -79.19 -45.62
N ALA A 99 -3.68 -79.63 -46.02
CA ALA A 99 -4.94 -79.35 -45.32
C ALA A 99 -4.92 -79.69 -43.82
N ALA A 100 -4.11 -80.68 -43.41
CA ALA A 100 -3.98 -81.10 -42.00
C ALA A 100 -3.27 -80.08 -41.11
N ASP A 101 -2.47 -79.18 -41.68
CA ASP A 101 -1.71 -78.16 -40.94
C ASP A 101 -2.52 -76.87 -40.72
N VAL A 102 -3.70 -76.77 -41.33
CA VAL A 102 -4.62 -75.64 -41.14
C VAL A 102 -5.50 -75.94 -39.93
N SER A 103 -5.39 -75.12 -38.89
CA SER A 103 -6.11 -75.33 -37.63
C SER A 103 -7.57 -74.87 -37.70
N LYS A 104 -7.84 -73.81 -38.47
CA LYS A 104 -9.14 -73.15 -38.57
C LYS A 104 -9.23 -72.29 -39.83
N ILE A 105 -10.40 -72.25 -40.45
CA ILE A 105 -10.75 -71.28 -41.48
C ILE A 105 -11.75 -70.28 -40.89
N ILE A 106 -11.49 -69.00 -41.04
CA ILE A 106 -12.38 -67.90 -40.64
C ILE A 106 -12.95 -67.29 -41.92
N ILE A 107 -14.26 -67.10 -41.99
CA ILE A 107 -14.89 -66.48 -43.14
C ILE A 107 -15.65 -65.24 -42.67
N CYS A 108 -15.25 -64.10 -43.21
CA CYS A 108 -15.87 -62.82 -42.94
C CYS A 108 -16.79 -62.43 -44.10
N PHE A 109 -18.03 -62.06 -43.79
CA PHE A 109 -19.02 -61.67 -44.79
C PHE A 109 -19.91 -60.52 -44.31
N ASN A 110 -20.32 -59.67 -45.25
CA ASN A 110 -21.08 -58.44 -44.95
C ASN A 110 -22.61 -58.60 -45.05
N SER A 111 -23.11 -59.83 -44.97
CA SER A 111 -24.54 -60.17 -45.01
C SER A 111 -24.95 -61.04 -43.82
N ARG A 112 -26.22 -61.48 -43.78
CA ARG A 112 -26.76 -62.40 -42.79
C ARG A 112 -26.88 -63.81 -43.37
N LEU A 113 -26.69 -64.82 -42.51
CA LEU A 113 -27.05 -66.21 -42.80
C LEU A 113 -28.29 -66.59 -41.99
N ASP A 114 -29.16 -67.41 -42.56
CA ASP A 114 -30.17 -68.10 -41.76
C ASP A 114 -29.60 -69.36 -41.09
N VAL A 115 -30.37 -69.92 -40.16
CA VAL A 115 -29.96 -71.09 -39.37
C VAL A 115 -29.70 -72.32 -40.26
N ALA A 116 -30.47 -72.49 -41.35
CA ALA A 116 -30.31 -73.62 -42.25
C ALA A 116 -29.01 -73.48 -43.06
N GLU A 117 -28.71 -72.29 -43.57
CA GLU A 117 -27.49 -71.95 -44.31
C GLU A 117 -26.22 -72.11 -43.43
N GLU A 118 -26.24 -71.58 -42.20
CA GLU A 118 -25.13 -71.73 -41.25
C GLU A 118 -24.88 -73.22 -40.91
N THR A 119 -25.96 -73.98 -40.68
CA THR A 119 -25.88 -75.42 -40.43
C THR A 119 -25.32 -76.17 -41.63
N GLU A 120 -25.72 -75.80 -42.85
CA GLU A 120 -25.24 -76.41 -44.09
C GLU A 120 -23.73 -76.17 -44.29
N ILE A 121 -23.25 -74.96 -44.05
CA ILE A 121 -21.82 -74.61 -44.14
C ILE A 121 -21.02 -75.36 -43.07
N THR A 122 -21.50 -75.38 -41.83
CA THR A 122 -20.81 -76.01 -40.71
C THR A 122 -20.66 -77.51 -40.94
N LYS A 123 -21.74 -78.20 -41.35
CA LYS A 123 -21.69 -79.62 -41.73
C LYS A 123 -20.74 -79.89 -42.90
N TYR A 124 -20.66 -78.98 -43.86
CA TYR A 124 -19.72 -79.10 -44.98
C TYR A 124 -18.27 -79.03 -44.50
N ALA A 125 -17.93 -78.05 -43.65
CA ALA A 125 -16.60 -77.94 -43.05
C ALA A 125 -16.24 -79.16 -42.18
N GLU A 126 -17.19 -79.65 -41.37
CA GLU A 126 -17.02 -80.88 -40.57
C GLU A 126 -16.73 -82.10 -41.45
N SER A 127 -17.41 -82.23 -42.60
CA SER A 127 -17.16 -83.32 -43.56
C SER A 127 -15.76 -83.29 -44.16
N LYS A 128 -15.09 -82.13 -44.13
CA LYS A 128 -13.71 -81.90 -44.56
C LYS A 128 -12.71 -81.92 -43.40
N ASN A 129 -13.18 -82.24 -42.19
CA ASN A 129 -12.40 -82.29 -40.94
C ASN A 129 -11.68 -80.97 -40.59
N ILE A 130 -12.29 -79.82 -40.93
CA ILE A 130 -11.74 -78.49 -40.63
C ILE A 130 -12.68 -77.71 -39.69
N ARG A 131 -12.11 -76.97 -38.74
CA ARG A 131 -12.88 -76.05 -37.90
C ARG A 131 -13.16 -74.77 -38.68
N ILE A 132 -14.40 -74.30 -38.65
CA ILE A 132 -14.80 -73.05 -39.30
C ILE A 132 -15.32 -72.02 -38.28
N GLU A 133 -15.11 -70.74 -38.56
CA GLU A 133 -15.78 -69.63 -37.86
C GLU A 133 -16.36 -68.67 -38.89
N LEU A 134 -17.62 -68.29 -38.66
CA LEU A 134 -18.39 -67.44 -39.54
C LEU A 134 -18.61 -66.10 -38.85
N ILE A 135 -18.13 -65.02 -39.48
CA ILE A 135 -18.21 -63.65 -38.96
C ILE A 135 -19.06 -62.83 -39.92
N GLY A 136 -20.35 -62.72 -39.61
CA GLY A 136 -21.35 -62.02 -40.43
C GLY A 136 -21.58 -60.55 -40.05
N LEU A 137 -22.49 -59.91 -40.78
CA LEU A 137 -22.82 -58.48 -40.63
C LEU A 137 -23.18 -58.09 -39.19
N ASP A 138 -24.11 -58.81 -38.57
CA ASP A 138 -24.64 -58.45 -37.25
C ASP A 138 -23.56 -58.55 -36.17
N TRP A 139 -22.68 -59.54 -36.27
CA TRP A 139 -21.56 -59.73 -35.35
C TRP A 139 -20.56 -58.58 -35.46
N LEU A 140 -20.15 -58.24 -36.69
CA LEU A 140 -19.26 -57.12 -36.96
C LEU A 140 -19.86 -55.79 -36.48
N ALA A 141 -21.14 -55.54 -36.78
CA ALA A 141 -21.82 -54.31 -36.39
C ALA A 141 -21.85 -54.13 -34.86
N LEU A 142 -22.19 -55.19 -34.12
CA LEU A 142 -22.24 -55.15 -32.66
C LEU A 142 -20.85 -55.00 -32.01
N GLU A 143 -19.83 -55.68 -32.53
CA GLU A 143 -18.47 -55.61 -32.02
C GLU A 143 -17.83 -54.24 -32.30
N ILE A 144 -18.04 -53.66 -33.49
CA ILE A 144 -17.60 -52.30 -33.82
C ILE A 144 -18.30 -51.27 -32.94
N TYR A 145 -19.62 -51.42 -32.76
CA TYR A 145 -20.41 -50.51 -31.93
C TYR A 145 -20.03 -50.54 -30.45
N SER A 146 -19.63 -51.71 -29.92
CA SER A 146 -19.42 -51.90 -28.47
C SER A 146 -17.96 -51.91 -28.01
N LYS A 147 -17.01 -52.34 -28.85
CA LYS A 147 -15.63 -52.61 -28.43
C LYS A 147 -14.58 -51.95 -29.33
N TYR A 148 -14.82 -51.88 -30.64
CA TYR A 148 -13.81 -51.45 -31.61
C TYR A 148 -14.22 -50.17 -32.35
N LEU A 149 -14.55 -49.12 -31.59
CA LEU A 149 -15.02 -47.83 -32.12
C LEU A 149 -14.05 -47.21 -33.14
N ILE A 150 -12.74 -47.45 -33.01
CA ILE A 150 -11.73 -46.99 -33.97
C ILE A 150 -12.02 -47.45 -35.40
N LEU A 151 -12.60 -48.65 -35.58
CA LEU A 151 -12.99 -49.17 -36.90
C LEU A 151 -14.12 -48.33 -37.52
N ALA A 152 -15.02 -47.79 -36.70
CA ALA A 152 -16.08 -46.90 -37.16
C ALA A 152 -15.53 -45.57 -37.67
N LYS A 153 -14.47 -45.02 -37.03
CA LYS A 153 -13.82 -43.78 -37.46
C LYS A 153 -12.94 -43.96 -38.68
N ASP A 154 -11.94 -44.82 -38.56
CA ASP A 154 -10.80 -44.85 -39.48
C ASP A 154 -11.12 -45.63 -40.76
N ILE A 155 -12.11 -46.52 -40.73
CA ILE A 155 -12.47 -47.37 -41.88
C ILE A 155 -13.88 -47.06 -42.40
N LEU A 156 -14.88 -46.89 -41.52
CA LEU A 156 -16.26 -46.55 -41.95
C LEU A 156 -16.51 -45.04 -42.08
N GLY A 157 -15.55 -44.17 -41.74
CA GLY A 157 -15.67 -42.72 -41.89
C GLY A 157 -16.73 -42.07 -40.99
N ILE A 158 -17.13 -42.74 -39.91
CA ILE A 158 -18.14 -42.25 -38.97
C ILE A 158 -17.44 -41.35 -37.93
N PRO A 159 -17.70 -40.03 -37.90
CA PRO A 159 -17.09 -39.15 -36.90
C PRO A 159 -17.48 -39.58 -35.49
N LEU A 160 -16.49 -39.85 -34.64
CA LEU A 160 -16.69 -40.36 -33.27
C LEU A 160 -16.91 -39.23 -32.27
N ASP A 161 -16.14 -38.14 -32.36
CA ASP A 161 -16.15 -37.03 -31.41
C ASP A 161 -16.19 -35.67 -32.10
N THR A 162 -16.52 -34.63 -31.34
CA THR A 162 -16.57 -33.24 -31.80
C THR A 162 -15.20 -32.55 -31.73
N GLY A 163 -14.21 -33.22 -31.15
CA GLY A 163 -12.86 -32.70 -30.94
C GLY A 163 -12.84 -31.56 -29.92
N GLN A 164 -13.79 -31.56 -28.98
CA GLN A 164 -13.88 -30.57 -27.91
C GLN A 164 -13.04 -30.96 -26.70
N LEU A 165 -12.80 -32.25 -26.49
CA LEU A 165 -11.89 -32.72 -25.44
C LEU A 165 -10.51 -33.01 -26.03
N LEU A 166 -9.52 -32.18 -25.68
CA LEU A 166 -8.17 -32.22 -26.26
C LEU A 166 -7.11 -32.54 -25.21
N PRO A 167 -6.06 -33.32 -25.54
CA PRO A 167 -4.86 -33.36 -24.71
C PRO A 167 -4.28 -31.96 -24.50
N LEU A 168 -3.66 -31.71 -23.34
CA LEU A 168 -3.17 -30.37 -22.97
C LEU A 168 -2.24 -29.75 -24.03
N GLN A 169 -1.31 -30.52 -24.63
CA GLN A 169 -0.44 -29.99 -25.68
C GLN A 169 -1.21 -29.55 -26.92
N ASN A 170 -2.15 -30.36 -27.40
CA ASN A 170 -2.96 -30.03 -28.57
C ASN A 170 -3.82 -28.77 -28.31
N PHE A 171 -4.29 -28.59 -27.08
CA PHE A 171 -4.99 -27.37 -26.68
C PHE A 171 -4.08 -26.13 -26.76
N ILE A 172 -2.83 -26.22 -26.28
CA ILE A 172 -1.84 -25.14 -26.38
C ILE A 172 -1.54 -24.80 -27.85
N GLU A 173 -1.31 -25.82 -28.69
CA GLU A 173 -1.06 -25.63 -30.12
C GLU A 173 -2.25 -25.00 -30.85
N GLU A 174 -3.48 -25.44 -30.55
CA GLU A 174 -4.69 -24.86 -31.15
C GLU A 174 -4.87 -23.39 -30.71
N TYR A 175 -4.57 -23.08 -29.45
CA TYR A 175 -4.64 -21.73 -28.90
C TYR A 175 -3.62 -20.78 -29.57
N ASP A 176 -2.36 -21.23 -29.70
CA ASP A 176 -1.28 -20.45 -30.28
C ASP A 176 -1.47 -20.22 -31.79
N ASN A 177 -2.04 -21.19 -32.52
CA ASN A 177 -2.30 -21.10 -33.96
C ASN A 177 -3.50 -20.19 -34.31
N LYS A 178 -4.55 -20.16 -33.49
CA LYS A 178 -5.72 -19.27 -33.67
C LYS A 178 -5.37 -17.78 -33.49
N ALA A 179 -4.17 -17.48 -33.00
CA ALA A 179 -3.80 -16.21 -32.39
C ALA A 179 -3.25 -15.15 -33.39
N GLY A 180 -2.89 -15.51 -34.63
CA GLY A 180 -2.29 -14.55 -35.59
C GLY A 180 -0.96 -13.95 -35.13
N LYS A 181 -0.37 -13.01 -35.90
CA LYS A 181 0.99 -12.48 -35.65
C LYS A 181 1.15 -11.66 -34.35
N LEU A 182 0.07 -11.08 -33.81
CA LEU A 182 0.12 -10.14 -32.68
C LEU A 182 -0.33 -10.73 -31.31
N SER A 183 -0.82 -11.97 -31.23
CA SER A 183 -1.43 -12.48 -29.99
C SER A 183 -0.45 -13.16 -29.01
N THR A 184 -0.85 -13.25 -27.74
CA THR A 184 -0.18 -13.91 -26.62
C THR A 184 -0.16 -15.43 -26.74
N PRO A 185 1.00 -16.06 -27.00
CA PRO A 185 1.10 -17.50 -26.96
C PRO A 185 1.09 -17.98 -25.50
N LEU A 186 0.62 -19.20 -25.26
CA LEU A 186 0.64 -19.84 -23.95
C LEU A 186 2.01 -20.50 -23.65
N ASN A 187 2.83 -20.74 -24.67
CA ASN A 187 4.12 -21.43 -24.58
C ASN A 187 5.31 -20.56 -24.13
N ASN A 188 5.12 -19.27 -23.84
CA ASN A 188 6.18 -18.41 -23.33
C ASN A 188 6.56 -18.79 -21.87
N GLN A 189 7.65 -18.25 -21.34
CA GLN A 189 8.08 -18.54 -19.96
C GLN A 189 7.00 -18.16 -18.92
N PHE A 190 6.78 -19.01 -17.91
CA PHE A 190 5.94 -18.70 -16.75
C PHE A 190 6.74 -17.91 -15.72
N LEU A 191 6.22 -16.76 -15.26
CA LEU A 191 6.91 -15.83 -14.36
C LEU A 191 5.95 -15.35 -13.25
N HIS A 192 6.49 -15.14 -12.06
CA HIS A 192 5.76 -14.74 -10.83
C HIS A 192 4.69 -15.74 -10.39
N ARG A 193 3.63 -15.27 -9.72
CA ARG A 193 2.47 -16.06 -9.26
C ARG A 193 2.80 -17.30 -8.42
N LYS A 194 3.88 -17.25 -7.64
CA LYS A 194 4.37 -18.42 -6.90
C LYS A 194 3.42 -18.84 -5.79
N ASP A 195 2.85 -17.87 -5.09
CA ASP A 195 1.93 -18.11 -3.98
C ASP A 195 0.61 -18.64 -4.51
N GLU A 196 0.04 -18.01 -5.55
CA GLU A 196 -1.18 -18.50 -6.18
C GLU A 196 -0.98 -19.90 -6.79
N LEU A 197 0.14 -20.15 -7.48
CA LEU A 197 0.43 -21.48 -8.04
C LEU A 197 0.52 -22.54 -6.94
N LYS A 198 1.19 -22.24 -5.83
CA LYS A 198 1.29 -23.14 -4.68
C LYS A 198 -0.07 -23.40 -4.04
N ASP A 199 -0.91 -22.38 -3.92
CA ASP A 199 -2.27 -22.53 -3.42
C ASP A 199 -3.14 -23.38 -4.35
N ILE A 200 -3.03 -23.19 -5.67
CA ILE A 200 -3.73 -24.03 -6.65
C ILE A 200 -3.26 -25.48 -6.51
N ASP A 201 -1.95 -25.73 -6.47
CA ASP A 201 -1.39 -27.09 -6.37
C ASP A 201 -1.85 -27.79 -5.07
N ASN A 202 -1.84 -27.10 -3.94
CA ASN A 202 -2.31 -27.64 -2.66
C ASN A 202 -3.81 -27.99 -2.68
N HIS A 203 -4.64 -27.09 -3.22
CA HIS A 203 -6.08 -27.30 -3.25
C HIS A 203 -6.51 -28.25 -4.35
N LEU A 204 -5.76 -28.38 -5.44
CA LEU A 204 -6.01 -29.38 -6.47
C LEU A 204 -5.76 -30.81 -5.94
N LEU A 205 -4.86 -30.98 -4.96
CA LEU A 205 -4.70 -32.25 -4.24
C LEU A 205 -5.89 -32.53 -3.31
N ALA A 206 -6.23 -31.55 -2.45
CA ALA A 206 -7.23 -31.70 -1.40
C ALA A 206 -8.68 -31.75 -1.93
N ASN A 207 -8.95 -31.05 -3.03
CA ASN A 207 -10.29 -30.82 -3.53
C ASN A 207 -10.51 -31.44 -4.91
N ASN A 208 -11.78 -31.65 -5.24
CA ASN A 208 -12.22 -32.23 -6.49
C ASN A 208 -12.47 -31.17 -7.57
N ILE A 209 -12.82 -29.95 -7.15
CA ILE A 209 -13.08 -28.81 -8.04
C ILE A 209 -12.34 -27.59 -7.49
N VAL A 210 -11.51 -26.98 -8.34
CA VAL A 210 -10.83 -25.71 -8.08
C VAL A 210 -11.24 -24.71 -9.16
N ILE A 211 -11.70 -23.52 -8.75
CA ILE A 211 -12.15 -22.44 -9.63
C ILE A 211 -11.17 -21.28 -9.53
N LEU A 212 -10.58 -20.91 -10.66
CA LEU A 212 -9.74 -19.74 -10.82
C LEU A 212 -10.58 -18.59 -11.38
N SER A 213 -10.90 -17.60 -10.54
CA SER A 213 -11.62 -16.39 -10.92
C SER A 213 -10.64 -15.25 -11.21
N GLY A 214 -11.02 -14.26 -12.02
CA GLY A 214 -10.16 -13.10 -12.28
C GLY A 214 -10.50 -12.34 -13.55
N PHE A 215 -9.95 -11.14 -13.70
CA PHE A 215 -10.18 -10.28 -14.88
C PHE A 215 -9.72 -10.94 -16.19
N PRO A 216 -10.23 -10.53 -17.36
CA PRO A 216 -9.70 -11.00 -18.63
C PRO A 216 -8.22 -10.59 -18.79
N GLY A 217 -7.41 -11.39 -19.48
CA GLY A 217 -6.01 -11.05 -19.77
C GLY A 217 -4.99 -11.17 -18.63
N VAL A 218 -5.41 -11.52 -17.40
CA VAL A 218 -4.50 -11.68 -16.23
C VAL A 218 -3.74 -13.01 -16.19
N GLY A 219 -3.97 -13.92 -17.14
CA GLY A 219 -3.18 -15.17 -17.25
C GLY A 219 -3.78 -16.43 -16.60
N LYS A 220 -5.08 -16.47 -16.30
CA LYS A 220 -5.78 -17.63 -15.70
C LYS A 220 -5.50 -18.97 -16.39
N THR A 221 -5.67 -19.03 -17.71
CA THR A 221 -5.42 -20.24 -18.50
C THR A 221 -3.98 -20.71 -18.38
N LYS A 222 -3.04 -19.76 -18.32
CA LYS A 222 -1.61 -20.06 -18.26
C LYS A 222 -1.19 -20.62 -16.90
N ILE A 223 -1.62 -20.02 -15.80
CA ILE A 223 -1.37 -20.57 -14.46
C ILE A 223 -2.06 -21.92 -14.25
N ALA A 224 -3.24 -22.12 -14.85
CA ALA A 224 -3.93 -23.40 -14.82
C ALA A 224 -3.13 -24.50 -15.53
N ILE A 225 -2.58 -24.22 -16.70
CA ILE A 225 -1.72 -25.17 -17.44
C ILE A 225 -0.45 -25.49 -16.64
N GLU A 226 0.19 -24.48 -16.04
CA GLU A 226 1.39 -24.68 -15.21
C GLU A 226 1.11 -25.59 -14.00
N SER A 227 0.01 -25.34 -13.29
CA SER A 227 -0.44 -26.19 -12.17
C SER A 227 -0.75 -27.61 -12.61
N LEU A 228 -1.41 -27.80 -13.77
CA LEU A 228 -1.69 -29.13 -14.29
C LEU A 228 -0.42 -29.89 -14.67
N ASN A 229 0.57 -29.22 -15.24
CA ASN A 229 1.86 -29.83 -15.52
C ASN A 229 2.56 -30.29 -14.22
N ASN A 230 2.56 -29.46 -13.17
CA ASN A 230 3.06 -29.82 -11.85
C ASN A 230 2.31 -31.03 -11.26
N PHE A 231 0.98 -30.99 -11.34
CA PHE A 231 0.11 -32.04 -10.82
C PHE A 231 0.35 -33.38 -11.51
N LEU A 232 0.45 -33.40 -12.85
CA LEU A 232 0.72 -34.62 -13.62
C LEU A 232 2.12 -35.18 -13.36
N ALA A 233 3.12 -34.32 -13.18
CA ALA A 233 4.47 -34.75 -12.81
C ALA A 233 4.50 -35.42 -11.43
N ALA A 234 3.72 -34.91 -10.47
CA ALA A 234 3.58 -35.50 -9.14
C ALA A 234 2.63 -36.72 -9.08
N ASN A 235 1.67 -36.82 -10.02
CA ASN A 235 0.63 -37.85 -10.03
C ASN A 235 0.51 -38.53 -11.41
N PRO A 236 1.42 -39.45 -11.77
CA PRO A 236 1.48 -40.05 -13.11
C PRO A 236 0.27 -40.93 -13.49
N CYS A 237 -0.58 -41.29 -12.52
CA CYS A 237 -1.80 -42.08 -12.77
C CYS A 237 -2.93 -41.25 -13.40
N TYR A 238 -2.86 -39.91 -13.32
CA TYR A 238 -3.84 -39.01 -13.91
C TYR A 238 -3.54 -38.72 -15.38
N THR A 239 -4.59 -38.65 -16.19
CA THR A 239 -4.53 -38.14 -17.57
C THR A 239 -5.23 -36.79 -17.66
N ALA A 240 -4.60 -35.79 -18.30
CA ALA A 240 -5.18 -34.46 -18.43
C ALA A 240 -5.78 -34.17 -19.80
N PHE A 241 -6.96 -33.54 -19.79
CA PHE A 241 -7.60 -32.98 -20.97
C PHE A 241 -8.01 -31.53 -20.73
N ALA A 242 -8.05 -30.73 -21.80
CA ALA A 242 -8.64 -29.41 -21.81
C ALA A 242 -9.89 -29.39 -22.70
N VAL A 243 -10.88 -28.61 -22.29
CA VAL A 243 -12.14 -28.46 -23.00
C VAL A 243 -12.08 -27.21 -23.89
N SER A 244 -12.03 -27.44 -25.20
CA SER A 244 -12.11 -26.41 -26.24
C SER A 244 -13.55 -26.20 -26.67
N LYS A 245 -14.07 -24.97 -26.50
CA LYS A 245 -15.43 -24.61 -26.93
C LYS A 245 -15.51 -24.59 -28.47
N LYS A 246 -16.37 -25.44 -29.05
CA LYS A 246 -16.67 -25.48 -30.50
C LYS A 246 -18.16 -25.34 -30.82
N ASP A 247 -18.97 -24.85 -29.88
CA ASP A 247 -20.43 -24.69 -29.99
C ASP A 247 -21.17 -25.99 -30.39
N MET A 248 -20.63 -27.13 -29.96
CA MET A 248 -21.22 -28.46 -30.13
C MET A 248 -21.43 -29.12 -28.75
N ASP A 249 -22.27 -30.14 -28.71
CA ASP A 249 -22.50 -30.96 -27.50
C ASP A 249 -21.25 -31.76 -27.13
N ILE A 250 -20.81 -31.70 -25.87
CA ILE A 250 -19.58 -32.39 -25.41
C ILE A 250 -19.87 -33.82 -24.90
N GLY A 251 -21.13 -34.21 -24.74
CA GLY A 251 -21.51 -35.46 -24.07
C GLY A 251 -20.92 -36.72 -24.71
N GLU A 252 -20.82 -36.78 -26.03
CA GLU A 252 -20.20 -37.91 -26.73
C GLU A 252 -18.68 -37.93 -26.57
N ASP A 253 -18.00 -36.78 -26.62
CA ASP A 253 -16.56 -36.67 -26.36
C ASP A 253 -16.21 -37.19 -24.95
N LEU A 254 -17.00 -36.81 -23.94
CA LEU A 254 -16.78 -37.26 -22.56
C LEU A 254 -16.91 -38.79 -22.43
N ARG A 255 -17.87 -39.41 -23.12
CA ARG A 255 -18.08 -40.87 -23.08
C ARG A 255 -17.00 -41.66 -23.79
N ILE A 256 -16.45 -41.12 -24.88
CA ILE A 256 -15.43 -41.79 -25.69
C ILE A 256 -14.07 -41.74 -24.99
N HIS A 257 -13.72 -40.59 -24.41
CA HIS A 257 -12.38 -40.35 -23.88
C HIS A 257 -12.23 -40.68 -22.38
N LEU A 258 -13.30 -40.57 -21.57
CA LEU A 258 -13.23 -40.75 -20.11
C LEU A 258 -13.68 -42.15 -19.67
N GLN A 259 -12.73 -43.08 -19.62
CA GLN A 259 -12.95 -44.44 -19.09
C GLN A 259 -13.36 -44.42 -17.60
N THR A 260 -14.14 -45.40 -17.14
CA THR A 260 -14.70 -45.39 -15.77
C THR A 260 -13.72 -45.84 -14.69
N ASP A 261 -12.59 -46.44 -15.07
CA ASP A 261 -11.58 -47.05 -14.21
C ASP A 261 -10.24 -46.29 -14.14
N LYS A 262 -10.13 -45.14 -14.81
CA LYS A 262 -8.92 -44.30 -14.84
C LYS A 262 -9.15 -42.94 -14.19
N ASP A 263 -8.05 -42.36 -13.70
CA ASP A 263 -8.04 -41.04 -13.10
C ASP A 263 -7.82 -39.94 -14.15
N TYR A 264 -8.61 -38.86 -14.09
CA TYR A 264 -8.55 -37.74 -15.03
C TYR A 264 -8.54 -36.39 -14.33
N VAL A 265 -7.88 -35.41 -14.96
CA VAL A 265 -7.98 -34.00 -14.58
C VAL A 265 -8.39 -33.18 -15.80
N LEU A 266 -9.44 -32.38 -15.67
CA LEU A 266 -10.00 -31.60 -16.78
C LEU A 266 -9.80 -30.11 -16.55
N LEU A 267 -9.19 -29.44 -17.52
CA LEU A 267 -9.19 -27.98 -17.64
C LEU A 267 -10.45 -27.52 -18.36
N VAL A 268 -11.33 -26.80 -17.66
CA VAL A 268 -12.48 -26.13 -18.27
C VAL A 268 -12.16 -24.64 -18.40
N ASP A 269 -11.63 -24.23 -19.55
CA ASP A 269 -11.22 -22.84 -19.78
C ASP A 269 -12.44 -21.95 -20.11
N ASP A 270 -12.50 -20.77 -19.50
CA ASP A 270 -13.58 -19.78 -19.60
C ASP A 270 -14.97 -20.46 -19.49
N ALA A 271 -15.23 -21.17 -18.39
CA ALA A 271 -16.46 -21.97 -18.21
C ALA A 271 -17.74 -21.16 -18.40
N ASN A 272 -17.73 -19.86 -18.08
CA ASN A 272 -18.84 -18.93 -18.32
C ASN A 272 -19.27 -18.88 -19.80
N ARG A 273 -18.35 -19.09 -20.74
CA ARG A 273 -18.66 -19.09 -22.18
C ARG A 273 -19.27 -20.41 -22.67
N GLN A 274 -19.22 -21.48 -21.87
CA GLN A 274 -19.64 -22.83 -22.26
C GLN A 274 -20.46 -23.54 -21.17
N LEU A 275 -21.35 -22.78 -20.51
CA LEU A 275 -22.21 -23.25 -19.41
C LEU A 275 -22.97 -24.55 -19.71
N LEU A 276 -23.48 -24.75 -20.94
CA LEU A 276 -24.19 -25.97 -21.30
C LEU A 276 -23.27 -27.21 -21.23
N ASN A 277 -22.08 -27.10 -21.82
CA ASN A 277 -21.06 -28.15 -21.78
C ASN A 277 -20.52 -28.34 -20.36
N PHE A 278 -20.38 -27.26 -19.59
CA PHE A 278 -19.99 -27.34 -18.18
C PHE A 278 -20.97 -28.16 -17.35
N LYS A 279 -22.29 -27.96 -17.52
CA LYS A 279 -23.32 -28.78 -16.86
C LYS A 279 -23.21 -30.27 -17.22
N GLN A 280 -22.87 -30.59 -18.47
CA GLN A 280 -22.67 -31.99 -18.89
C GLN A 280 -21.43 -32.62 -18.24
N ILE A 281 -20.34 -31.86 -18.11
CA ILE A 281 -19.13 -32.30 -17.39
C ILE A 281 -19.45 -32.57 -15.92
N LEU A 282 -20.20 -31.69 -15.26
CA LEU A 282 -20.68 -31.91 -13.89
C LEU A 282 -21.58 -33.15 -13.80
N GLY A 283 -22.37 -33.45 -14.84
CA GLY A 283 -23.15 -34.69 -14.94
C GLY A 283 -22.28 -35.94 -14.87
N VAL A 284 -21.18 -35.98 -15.63
CA VAL A 284 -20.20 -37.09 -15.61
C VAL A 284 -19.49 -37.18 -14.25
N PHE A 285 -19.32 -36.04 -13.58
CA PHE A 285 -18.77 -35.95 -12.23
C PHE A 285 -19.65 -36.61 -11.16
N LYS A 286 -20.97 -36.71 -11.39
CA LYS A 286 -21.94 -37.39 -10.50
C LYS A 286 -22.02 -38.90 -10.69
N GLU A 287 -21.46 -39.44 -11.77
CA GLU A 287 -21.55 -40.86 -12.08
C GLU A 287 -20.74 -41.71 -11.08
N ARG A 288 -21.23 -42.91 -10.76
CA ARG A 288 -20.44 -43.90 -9.99
C ARG A 288 -19.33 -44.46 -10.88
N ARG A 289 -18.09 -44.12 -10.55
CA ARG A 289 -16.87 -44.53 -11.27
C ARG A 289 -15.79 -45.01 -10.31
N LYS A 290 -14.87 -45.85 -10.81
CA LYS A 290 -13.76 -46.41 -10.02
C LYS A 290 -12.56 -45.46 -9.97
N GLY A 291 -12.29 -44.78 -11.08
CA GLY A 291 -11.27 -43.72 -11.16
C GLY A 291 -11.83 -42.35 -10.78
N ASN A 292 -10.95 -41.45 -10.35
CA ASN A 292 -11.29 -40.11 -9.87
C ASN A 292 -11.24 -39.08 -11.00
N ILE A 293 -12.11 -38.07 -10.93
CA ILE A 293 -12.04 -36.89 -11.82
C ILE A 293 -11.77 -35.67 -10.95
N LYS A 294 -10.85 -34.81 -11.39
CA LYS A 294 -10.62 -33.46 -10.83
C LYS A 294 -10.91 -32.41 -11.89
N LEU A 295 -11.47 -31.27 -11.50
CA LEU A 295 -11.76 -30.15 -12.39
C LEU A 295 -10.94 -28.92 -11.96
N LEU A 296 -10.21 -28.35 -12.91
CA LEU A 296 -9.62 -27.02 -12.80
C LEU A 296 -10.36 -26.09 -13.76
N ILE A 297 -11.05 -25.10 -13.21
CA ILE A 297 -11.99 -24.27 -13.97
C ILE A 297 -11.45 -22.85 -14.00
N THR A 298 -11.39 -22.22 -15.17
CA THR A 298 -11.14 -20.78 -15.26
C THR A 298 -12.44 -20.05 -15.55
N VAL A 299 -12.67 -18.93 -14.87
CA VAL A 299 -13.87 -18.12 -15.02
C VAL A 299 -13.56 -16.64 -14.89
N ARG A 300 -14.29 -15.80 -15.60
CA ARG A 300 -14.19 -14.35 -15.42
C ARG A 300 -14.86 -13.90 -14.13
N SER A 301 -14.34 -12.85 -13.51
CA SER A 301 -14.84 -12.33 -12.22
C SER A 301 -16.35 -12.07 -12.22
N TYR A 302 -16.92 -11.48 -13.29
CA TYR A 302 -18.36 -11.15 -13.33
C TYR A 302 -19.28 -12.39 -13.39
N ALA A 303 -18.80 -13.51 -13.96
CA ALA A 303 -19.57 -14.75 -14.13
C ALA A 303 -19.21 -15.82 -13.09
N PHE A 304 -18.35 -15.46 -12.12
CA PHE A 304 -17.89 -16.37 -11.08
C PHE A 304 -19.06 -16.98 -10.30
N ASN A 305 -20.04 -16.14 -9.90
CA ASN A 305 -21.20 -16.60 -9.14
C ASN A 305 -22.07 -17.59 -9.92
N ASP A 306 -22.27 -17.37 -11.22
CA ASP A 306 -23.07 -18.28 -12.06
C ASP A 306 -22.43 -19.67 -12.11
N VAL A 307 -21.11 -19.72 -12.33
CA VAL A 307 -20.37 -20.99 -12.37
C VAL A 307 -20.30 -21.64 -10.98
N LYS A 308 -20.09 -20.86 -9.92
CA LYS A 308 -20.07 -21.34 -8.53
C LYS A 308 -21.41 -21.96 -8.12
N ASN A 309 -22.52 -21.34 -8.49
CA ASN A 309 -23.86 -21.83 -8.18
C ASN A 309 -24.11 -23.21 -8.80
N GLU A 310 -23.70 -23.42 -10.07
CA GLU A 310 -23.87 -24.68 -10.79
C GLU A 310 -23.07 -25.85 -10.18
N CYS A 311 -21.96 -25.57 -9.49
CA CYS A 311 -21.13 -26.61 -8.84
C CYS A 311 -21.11 -26.54 -7.31
N SER A 312 -22.00 -25.75 -6.71
CA SER A 312 -22.05 -25.50 -5.25
C SER A 312 -22.16 -26.77 -4.41
N GLU A 313 -22.87 -27.78 -4.90
CA GLU A 313 -23.05 -29.09 -4.24
C GLU A 313 -21.75 -29.89 -4.08
N PHE A 314 -20.68 -29.53 -4.80
CA PHE A 314 -19.38 -30.22 -4.76
C PHE A 314 -18.33 -29.49 -3.91
N SER A 315 -18.73 -28.45 -3.17
CA SER A 315 -17.85 -27.63 -2.32
C SER A 315 -16.57 -27.18 -3.05
N PRO A 316 -16.70 -26.43 -4.17
CA PRO A 316 -15.55 -26.01 -4.97
C PRO A 316 -14.65 -25.06 -4.17
N HIS A 317 -13.33 -25.17 -4.37
CA HIS A 317 -12.38 -24.21 -3.82
C HIS A 317 -12.18 -23.03 -4.77
N GLU A 318 -12.23 -21.82 -4.24
CA GLU A 318 -12.12 -20.58 -5.00
C GLU A 318 -10.72 -19.98 -4.84
N ILE A 319 -10.11 -19.60 -5.94
CA ILE A 319 -8.84 -18.86 -5.97
C ILE A 319 -9.00 -17.68 -6.92
N THR A 320 -8.83 -16.47 -6.39
CA THR A 320 -8.91 -15.23 -7.18
C THR A 320 -7.53 -14.87 -7.71
N ILE A 321 -7.44 -14.67 -9.03
CA ILE A 321 -6.23 -14.23 -9.72
C ILE A 321 -6.33 -12.73 -9.97
N ASN A 322 -5.59 -11.96 -9.18
CA ASN A 322 -5.56 -10.50 -9.25
C ASN A 322 -4.83 -9.98 -10.50
N LYS A 323 -4.88 -8.67 -10.78
CA LYS A 323 -4.02 -8.04 -11.80
C LYS A 323 -2.54 -8.14 -11.41
N PHE A 324 -1.64 -8.10 -12.39
CA PHE A 324 -0.20 -7.99 -12.10
C PHE A 324 0.15 -6.58 -11.62
N SER A 325 1.10 -6.49 -10.71
CA SER A 325 1.72 -5.23 -10.31
C SER A 325 2.62 -4.66 -11.42
N ASP A 326 2.90 -3.35 -11.36
CA ASP A 326 3.77 -2.66 -12.31
C ASP A 326 5.17 -3.32 -12.39
N GLN A 327 5.69 -3.80 -11.27
CA GLN A 327 6.98 -4.49 -11.22
C GLN A 327 6.92 -5.87 -11.90
N GLU A 328 5.86 -6.65 -11.68
CA GLU A 328 5.70 -7.95 -12.35
C GLU A 328 5.50 -7.79 -13.86
N ILE A 329 4.74 -6.78 -14.31
CA ILE A 329 4.64 -6.44 -15.73
C ILE A 329 6.02 -6.07 -16.29
N THR A 330 6.81 -5.29 -15.55
CA THR A 330 8.18 -4.93 -15.93
C THR A 330 9.05 -6.17 -16.13
N ASP A 331 8.99 -7.12 -15.22
CA ASP A 331 9.79 -8.35 -15.27
C ASP A 331 9.34 -9.28 -16.39
N ILE A 332 8.02 -9.37 -16.65
CA ILE A 332 7.47 -10.07 -17.81
C ILE A 332 8.05 -9.51 -19.11
N VAL A 333 8.03 -8.19 -19.31
CA VAL A 333 8.52 -7.58 -20.58
C VAL A 333 10.05 -7.54 -20.68
N LYS A 334 10.77 -7.63 -19.55
CA LYS A 334 12.24 -7.79 -19.51
C LYS A 334 12.71 -9.20 -19.86
N SER A 335 11.87 -10.22 -19.63
CA SER A 335 12.22 -11.63 -19.85
C SER A 335 12.80 -11.92 -21.23
N ASP A 336 13.52 -13.02 -21.39
CA ASP A 336 14.16 -13.41 -22.65
C ASP A 336 13.16 -13.53 -23.82
N SER A 337 11.88 -13.72 -23.53
CA SER A 337 10.81 -13.72 -24.54
C SER A 337 10.61 -12.35 -25.20
N PHE A 338 10.84 -11.26 -24.46
CA PHE A 338 10.50 -9.90 -24.89
C PHE A 338 11.65 -8.89 -24.81
N GLN A 339 12.68 -9.06 -23.99
CA GLN A 339 13.92 -8.26 -24.02
C GLN A 339 13.72 -6.73 -24.08
N ILE A 340 12.64 -6.20 -23.50
CA ILE A 340 12.40 -4.76 -23.42
C ILE A 340 13.16 -4.22 -22.21
N LEU A 341 14.42 -3.86 -22.40
CA LEU A 341 15.31 -3.41 -21.32
C LEU A 341 15.24 -1.90 -21.05
N ASN A 342 14.76 -1.12 -22.03
CA ASN A 342 14.72 0.33 -21.91
C ASN A 342 13.55 0.79 -21.00
N PRO A 343 13.83 1.53 -19.91
CA PRO A 343 12.80 1.95 -18.94
C PRO A 343 11.67 2.81 -19.52
N LYS A 344 11.92 3.60 -20.58
CA LYS A 344 10.87 4.42 -21.22
C LYS A 344 9.79 3.56 -21.88
N TYR A 345 10.23 2.48 -22.52
CA TYR A 345 9.31 1.51 -23.13
C TYR A 345 8.58 0.69 -22.06
N GLN A 346 9.30 0.26 -21.01
CA GLN A 346 8.69 -0.44 -19.87
C GLN A 346 7.59 0.41 -19.24
N LYS A 347 7.89 1.67 -18.89
CA LYS A 347 6.93 2.61 -18.31
C LYS A 347 5.68 2.77 -19.18
N LYS A 348 5.86 2.98 -20.49
CA LYS A 348 4.74 3.09 -21.42
C LYS A 348 3.92 1.80 -21.51
N ILE A 349 4.57 0.63 -21.55
CA ILE A 349 3.86 -0.65 -21.57
C ILE A 349 3.06 -0.87 -20.28
N ILE A 350 3.63 -0.56 -19.12
CA ILE A 350 2.94 -0.62 -17.82
C ILE A 350 1.71 0.30 -17.82
N GLU A 351 1.89 1.52 -18.35
CA GLU A 351 0.82 2.51 -18.49
C GLU A 351 -0.37 1.97 -19.30
N LEU A 352 -0.08 1.33 -20.43
CA LEU A 352 -1.06 0.77 -21.35
C LEU A 352 -1.69 -0.55 -20.87
N ALA A 353 -0.90 -1.38 -20.19
CA ALA A 353 -1.33 -2.70 -19.76
C ALA A 353 -2.23 -2.66 -18.53
N ASP A 354 -1.99 -1.73 -17.59
CA ASP A 354 -2.75 -1.63 -16.34
C ASP A 354 -2.93 -3.00 -15.64
N GLY A 355 -1.82 -3.73 -15.51
CA GLY A 355 -1.78 -5.08 -14.91
C GLY A 355 -2.36 -6.21 -15.77
N ASN A 356 -2.83 -5.94 -16.99
CA ASN A 356 -3.25 -6.94 -17.98
C ASN A 356 -2.04 -7.49 -18.73
N ALA A 357 -1.64 -8.73 -18.40
CA ALA A 357 -0.48 -9.38 -19.02
C ALA A 357 -0.62 -9.55 -20.54
N ARG A 358 -1.84 -9.74 -21.06
CA ARG A 358 -2.04 -9.85 -22.51
C ARG A 358 -1.73 -8.54 -23.22
N LEU A 359 -2.27 -7.43 -22.73
CA LEU A 359 -1.96 -6.10 -23.28
C LEU A 359 -0.47 -5.77 -23.15
N ALA A 360 0.16 -6.12 -22.03
CA ALA A 360 1.60 -5.92 -21.84
C ALA A 360 2.43 -6.65 -22.90
N VAL A 361 2.10 -7.91 -23.18
CA VAL A 361 2.78 -8.72 -24.21
C VAL A 361 2.57 -8.14 -25.60
N MET A 362 1.35 -7.72 -25.94
CA MET A 362 1.06 -7.11 -27.26
C MET A 362 1.81 -5.77 -27.42
N ALA A 363 1.79 -4.93 -26.38
CA ALA A 363 2.51 -3.66 -26.36
C ALA A 363 4.04 -3.87 -26.45
N ALA A 364 4.58 -4.90 -25.78
CA ALA A 364 6.00 -5.25 -25.88
C ALA A 364 6.40 -5.69 -27.29
N ARG A 365 5.55 -6.44 -28.00
CA ARG A 365 5.78 -6.79 -29.42
C ARG A 365 5.74 -5.56 -30.32
N LEU A 366 4.72 -4.71 -30.15
CA LEU A 366 4.59 -3.47 -30.92
C LEU A 366 5.78 -2.52 -30.68
N ALA A 367 6.25 -2.43 -29.44
CA ALA A 367 7.44 -1.67 -29.08
C ALA A 367 8.70 -2.17 -29.82
N LYS A 368 8.85 -3.48 -30.06
CA LYS A 368 9.94 -4.02 -30.89
C LYS A 368 9.81 -3.65 -32.36
N GLU A 369 8.59 -3.72 -32.89
CA GLU A 369 8.33 -3.50 -34.33
C GLU A 369 8.42 -2.01 -34.70
N GLN A 370 7.84 -1.12 -33.89
CA GLN A 370 7.67 0.30 -34.23
C GLN A 370 8.63 1.25 -33.47
N GLN A 371 9.34 0.78 -32.45
CA GLN A 371 10.35 1.52 -31.68
C GLN A 371 9.93 2.95 -31.31
N GLN A 372 10.52 4.01 -31.88
CA GLN A 372 10.24 5.39 -31.48
C GLN A 372 8.78 5.81 -31.69
N LEU A 373 8.10 5.26 -32.72
CA LEU A 373 6.69 5.55 -32.99
C LEU A 373 5.78 5.06 -31.86
N PHE A 374 6.09 3.91 -31.25
CA PHE A 374 5.38 3.39 -30.08
C PHE A 374 5.42 4.38 -28.92
N LEU A 375 6.54 5.11 -28.72
CA LEU A 375 6.66 6.13 -27.68
C LEU A 375 5.86 7.40 -27.99
N LEU A 376 5.61 7.71 -29.27
CA LEU A 376 4.97 8.96 -29.72
C LEU A 376 3.44 8.99 -29.60
N GLY A 377 2.75 7.86 -29.40
CA GLY A 377 1.41 7.87 -28.81
C GLY A 377 0.29 7.23 -29.59
N ASP A 378 0.36 7.08 -30.91
CA ASP A 378 -0.75 6.44 -31.62
C ASP A 378 -0.63 4.91 -31.60
N ILE A 379 -1.25 4.30 -30.59
CA ILE A 379 -1.45 2.86 -30.51
C ILE A 379 -2.92 2.49 -30.78
N SER A 380 -3.66 3.33 -31.52
CA SER A 380 -5.02 3.01 -31.94
C SER A 380 -5.06 1.65 -32.62
N ASP A 381 -4.07 1.35 -33.46
CA ASP A 381 -3.93 0.07 -34.17
C ASP A 381 -3.72 -1.13 -33.21
N LEU A 382 -3.03 -0.91 -32.08
CA LEU A 382 -2.86 -1.93 -31.03
C LEU A 382 -4.21 -2.30 -30.42
N TYR A 383 -5.02 -1.29 -30.09
CA TYR A 383 -6.34 -1.50 -29.51
C TYR A 383 -7.33 -2.01 -30.54
N ASP A 384 -7.31 -1.48 -31.77
CA ASP A 384 -8.09 -2.01 -32.88
C ASP A 384 -7.77 -3.51 -33.05
N SER A 385 -6.49 -3.91 -33.05
CA SER A 385 -6.09 -5.33 -33.12
C SER A 385 -6.49 -6.15 -31.90
N TYR A 386 -6.30 -5.64 -30.67
CA TYR A 386 -6.68 -6.30 -29.42
C TYR A 386 -8.19 -6.53 -29.32
N PHE A 387 -8.99 -5.50 -29.58
CA PHE A 387 -10.45 -5.60 -29.50
C PHE A 387 -11.02 -6.36 -30.71
N GLN A 388 -10.44 -6.28 -31.91
CA GLN A 388 -10.86 -7.12 -33.04
C GLN A 388 -10.59 -8.63 -32.81
N THR A 389 -9.50 -8.98 -32.13
CA THR A 389 -9.22 -10.39 -31.81
C THR A 389 -10.05 -10.92 -30.64
N PHE A 390 -10.50 -10.04 -29.73
CA PHE A 390 -11.33 -10.41 -28.58
C PHE A 390 -12.83 -10.45 -28.89
N ILE A 391 -13.31 -9.54 -29.74
CA ILE A 391 -14.69 -9.44 -30.19
C ILE A 391 -14.88 -10.47 -31.32
N LYS A 392 -15.32 -11.67 -30.95
CA LYS A 392 -15.42 -12.84 -31.86
C LYS A 392 -16.40 -12.69 -33.04
N ASP A 393 -17.12 -11.57 -33.16
CA ASP A 393 -18.02 -11.27 -34.27
C ASP A 393 -17.76 -9.85 -34.79
N SER A 394 -17.25 -9.75 -36.02
CA SER A 394 -16.81 -8.53 -36.71
C SER A 394 -17.88 -7.42 -36.87
N ASP A 395 -19.12 -7.64 -36.42
CA ASP A 395 -20.25 -6.75 -36.66
C ASP A 395 -20.43 -5.62 -35.63
N ILE A 396 -19.66 -5.57 -34.54
CA ILE A 396 -19.78 -4.46 -33.58
C ILE A 396 -19.41 -3.13 -34.23
N PHE A 397 -18.31 -3.13 -35.00
CA PHE A 397 -17.84 -1.95 -35.71
C PHE A 397 -18.68 -1.63 -36.96
N THR A 398 -19.59 -2.53 -37.37
CA THR A 398 -20.53 -2.26 -38.47
C THR A 398 -21.91 -1.82 -37.95
N ASN A 399 -22.29 -2.20 -36.73
CA ASN A 399 -23.53 -1.76 -36.09
C ASN A 399 -23.34 -0.42 -35.36
N LYS A 400 -23.90 0.65 -35.95
CA LYS A 400 -23.84 2.02 -35.44
C LYS A 400 -24.37 2.14 -34.00
N THR A 401 -25.56 1.59 -33.71
CA THR A 401 -26.21 1.67 -32.39
C THR A 401 -25.40 1.00 -31.29
N LEU A 402 -24.78 -0.16 -31.56
CA LEU A 402 -23.89 -0.84 -30.59
C LEU A 402 -22.66 0.03 -30.26
N THR A 403 -22.06 0.64 -31.28
CA THR A 403 -20.87 1.49 -31.13
C THR A 403 -21.20 2.78 -30.38
N GLU A 404 -22.32 3.44 -30.70
CA GLU A 404 -22.81 4.63 -29.99
C GLU A 404 -23.09 4.34 -28.51
N THR A 405 -23.82 3.25 -28.23
CA THR A 405 -24.13 2.80 -26.86
C THR A 405 -22.85 2.58 -26.06
N LEU A 406 -21.87 1.89 -26.64
CA LEU A 406 -20.62 1.59 -25.97
C LEU A 406 -19.78 2.86 -25.72
N GLY A 407 -19.79 3.82 -26.64
CA GLY A 407 -19.18 5.14 -26.45
C GLY A 407 -19.80 5.91 -25.28
N ILE A 408 -21.14 5.97 -25.21
CA ILE A 408 -21.86 6.63 -24.13
C ILE A 408 -21.54 5.99 -22.77
N VAL A 409 -21.66 4.66 -22.66
CA VAL A 409 -21.34 3.95 -21.41
C VAL A 409 -19.86 4.13 -21.04
N SER A 410 -18.95 4.22 -22.02
CA SER A 410 -17.53 4.46 -21.79
C SER A 410 -17.24 5.83 -21.18
N PHE A 411 -17.93 6.89 -21.61
CA PHE A 411 -17.79 8.20 -20.99
C PHE A 411 -18.29 8.20 -19.53
N PHE A 412 -19.53 7.75 -19.31
CA PHE A 412 -20.14 7.73 -17.97
C PHE A 412 -19.57 6.64 -17.05
N PHE A 413 -18.81 5.70 -17.61
CA PHE A 413 -18.32 4.46 -17.02
C PHE A 413 -19.42 3.47 -16.62
N THR A 414 -20.40 3.97 -15.86
CA THR A 414 -21.52 3.22 -15.31
C THR A 414 -22.82 3.99 -15.54
N ILE A 415 -23.86 3.33 -16.07
CA ILE A 415 -25.19 3.89 -16.29
C ILE A 415 -26.22 3.13 -15.47
N ASN A 416 -26.98 3.84 -14.64
CA ASN A 416 -28.11 3.28 -13.92
C ASN A 416 -29.32 3.11 -14.85
N ARG A 417 -29.63 1.88 -15.25
CA ARG A 417 -30.76 1.55 -16.15
C ARG A 417 -32.13 1.90 -15.57
N THR A 418 -32.23 2.14 -14.26
CA THR A 418 -33.48 2.53 -13.60
C THR A 418 -33.75 4.04 -13.62
N ASP A 419 -32.74 4.87 -13.92
CA ASP A 419 -32.87 6.32 -14.02
C ASP A 419 -33.42 6.74 -15.38
N LYS A 420 -34.72 6.46 -15.59
CA LYS A 420 -35.42 6.79 -16.84
C LYS A 420 -35.33 8.28 -17.22
N PRO A 421 -35.50 9.26 -16.30
CA PRO A 421 -35.39 10.68 -16.65
C PRO A 421 -34.01 11.05 -17.23
N PHE A 422 -32.93 10.59 -16.60
CA PHE A 422 -31.57 10.82 -17.09
C PHE A 422 -31.37 10.17 -18.46
N ILE A 423 -31.68 8.87 -18.60
CA ILE A 423 -31.49 8.14 -19.87
C ILE A 423 -32.30 8.77 -20.99
N THR A 424 -33.56 9.14 -20.75
CA THR A 424 -34.40 9.75 -21.80
C THR A 424 -33.83 11.07 -22.29
N THR A 425 -33.29 11.89 -21.38
CA THR A 425 -32.65 13.16 -21.73
C THR A 425 -31.35 12.92 -22.51
N LEU A 426 -30.52 11.99 -22.02
CA LEU A 426 -29.26 11.59 -22.64
C LEU A 426 -29.44 11.10 -24.07
N LEU A 427 -30.37 10.16 -24.27
CA LEU A 427 -30.60 9.58 -25.59
C LEU A 427 -31.23 10.59 -26.55
N LYS A 428 -32.07 11.50 -26.06
CA LYS A 428 -32.61 12.59 -26.87
C LYS A 428 -31.52 13.57 -27.34
N ASP A 429 -30.55 13.89 -26.49
CA ASP A 429 -29.44 14.78 -26.85
C ASP A 429 -28.56 14.18 -27.96
N PHE A 430 -28.43 12.85 -28.00
CA PHE A 430 -27.62 12.13 -28.99
C PHE A 430 -28.43 11.54 -30.17
N ASP A 431 -29.75 11.76 -30.22
CA ASP A 431 -30.66 11.23 -31.24
C ASP A 431 -30.65 9.69 -31.34
N ILE A 432 -30.68 9.02 -30.18
CA ILE A 432 -30.70 7.55 -30.05
C ILE A 432 -32.07 7.10 -29.52
N ASP A 433 -32.63 6.02 -30.06
CA ASP A 433 -33.88 5.46 -29.54
C ASP A 433 -33.68 4.71 -28.21
N TYR A 434 -34.65 4.85 -27.30
CA TYR A 434 -34.59 4.25 -25.97
C TYR A 434 -34.61 2.71 -25.98
N TYR A 435 -35.40 2.09 -26.86
CA TYR A 435 -35.48 0.64 -26.95
C TYR A 435 -34.25 0.07 -27.62
N GLU A 436 -33.80 0.69 -28.72
CA GLU A 436 -32.57 0.30 -29.41
C GLU A 436 -31.34 0.39 -28.48
N PHE A 437 -31.24 1.42 -27.63
CA PHE A 437 -30.18 1.54 -26.64
C PHE A 437 -30.20 0.41 -25.60
N ASN A 438 -31.38 0.02 -25.11
CA ASN A 438 -31.49 -1.07 -24.13
C ASN A 438 -31.20 -2.44 -24.76
N GLU A 439 -31.67 -2.68 -25.98
CA GLU A 439 -31.30 -3.88 -26.74
C GLU A 439 -29.80 -3.93 -27.01
N ALA A 440 -29.18 -2.79 -27.34
CA ALA A 440 -27.74 -2.67 -27.49
C ALA A 440 -26.99 -2.98 -26.20
N ILE A 441 -27.44 -2.49 -25.03
CA ILE A 441 -26.84 -2.85 -23.73
C ILE A 441 -26.89 -4.37 -23.50
N ASP A 442 -28.05 -4.99 -23.72
CA ASP A 442 -28.21 -6.42 -23.47
C ASP A 442 -27.38 -7.26 -24.45
N GLU A 443 -27.23 -6.81 -25.70
CA GLU A 443 -26.36 -7.43 -26.69
C GLU A 443 -24.87 -7.26 -26.35
N LEU A 444 -24.43 -6.05 -25.98
CA LEU A 444 -23.07 -5.78 -25.53
C LEU A 444 -22.73 -6.56 -24.24
N HIS A 445 -23.72 -6.80 -23.37
CA HIS A 445 -23.56 -7.64 -22.20
C HIS A 445 -23.33 -9.11 -22.55
N LYS A 446 -24.11 -9.67 -23.49
CA LYS A 446 -23.86 -11.03 -24.01
C LYS A 446 -22.49 -11.18 -24.65
N ARG A 447 -21.99 -10.11 -25.28
CA ARG A 447 -20.66 -10.04 -25.89
C ARG A 447 -19.54 -9.74 -24.90
N GLU A 448 -19.86 -9.61 -23.61
CA GLU A 448 -18.91 -9.38 -22.52
C GLU A 448 -18.14 -8.05 -22.65
N LEU A 449 -18.74 -7.07 -23.31
CA LEU A 449 -18.20 -5.71 -23.39
C LEU A 449 -18.79 -4.78 -22.32
N LEU A 450 -20.02 -5.09 -21.91
CA LEU A 450 -20.65 -4.45 -20.77
C LEU A 450 -20.93 -5.49 -19.69
N GLU A 451 -20.76 -5.09 -18.44
CA GLU A 451 -21.25 -5.82 -17.28
C GLU A 451 -22.56 -5.18 -16.83
N VAL A 452 -23.60 -5.99 -16.66
CA VAL A 452 -24.89 -5.54 -16.14
C VAL A 452 -25.11 -6.22 -14.79
N GLN A 453 -24.95 -5.44 -13.71
CA GLN A 453 -25.20 -5.90 -12.34
C GLN A 453 -25.89 -4.81 -11.54
N TYR A 454 -26.73 -5.19 -10.57
CA TYR A 454 -27.46 -4.25 -9.71
C TYR A 454 -28.24 -3.16 -10.49
N SER A 455 -28.75 -3.50 -11.68
CA SER A 455 -29.40 -2.57 -12.63
C SER A 455 -28.51 -1.46 -13.19
N HIS A 456 -27.19 -1.62 -13.10
CA HIS A 456 -26.20 -0.73 -13.68
C HIS A 456 -25.50 -1.43 -14.83
N ALA A 457 -25.31 -0.73 -15.95
CA ALA A 457 -24.49 -1.18 -17.06
C ALA A 457 -23.14 -0.46 -16.99
N ARG A 458 -22.04 -1.20 -17.06
CA ARG A 458 -20.69 -0.67 -16.94
C ARG A 458 -19.76 -1.29 -17.98
N VAL A 459 -18.76 -0.55 -18.45
CA VAL A 459 -17.70 -1.12 -19.29
C VAL A 459 -16.86 -2.15 -18.51
N SER A 460 -16.68 -3.34 -19.09
CA SER A 460 -15.98 -4.46 -18.44
C SER A 460 -14.51 -4.16 -18.11
N GLU A 461 -13.84 -3.31 -18.89
CA GLU A 461 -12.43 -2.96 -18.69
C GLU A 461 -12.21 -1.43 -18.82
N GLN A 462 -11.39 -0.84 -17.95
CA GLN A 462 -11.09 0.59 -17.98
C GLN A 462 -10.34 1.01 -19.24
N VAL A 463 -9.41 0.17 -19.69
CA VAL A 463 -8.68 0.36 -20.95
C VAL A 463 -9.65 0.39 -22.13
N MET A 464 -10.68 -0.44 -22.08
CA MET A 464 -11.73 -0.47 -23.10
C MET A 464 -12.61 0.79 -23.08
N ALA A 465 -12.96 1.29 -21.89
CA ALA A 465 -13.69 2.55 -21.76
C ALA A 465 -12.89 3.71 -22.38
N THR A 466 -11.58 3.75 -22.16
CA THR A 466 -10.70 4.77 -22.75
C THR A 466 -10.71 4.68 -24.28
N TYR A 467 -10.61 3.48 -24.84
CA TYR A 467 -10.60 3.26 -26.29
C TYR A 467 -11.93 3.61 -26.97
N PHE A 468 -13.07 3.12 -26.48
CA PHE A 468 -14.35 3.41 -27.13
C PHE A 468 -14.79 4.86 -26.95
N PHE A 469 -14.43 5.52 -25.85
CA PHE A 469 -14.59 6.98 -25.74
C PHE A 469 -13.81 7.70 -26.85
N TYR A 470 -12.52 7.41 -26.99
CA TYR A 470 -11.67 8.03 -28.00
C TYR A 470 -12.21 7.75 -29.41
N LYS A 471 -12.54 6.50 -29.72
CA LYS A 471 -13.05 6.12 -31.05
C LYS A 471 -14.34 6.84 -31.41
N VAL A 472 -15.33 6.83 -30.51
CA VAL A 472 -16.68 7.35 -30.77
C VAL A 472 -16.75 8.88 -30.76
N PHE A 473 -16.11 9.54 -29.80
CA PHE A 473 -16.24 11.00 -29.62
C PHE A 473 -15.11 11.82 -30.24
N ILE A 474 -13.95 11.21 -30.51
CA ILE A 474 -12.73 11.94 -30.90
C ILE A 474 -12.24 11.53 -32.30
N LYS A 475 -11.94 10.25 -32.52
CA LYS A 475 -11.32 9.75 -33.77
C LYS A 475 -12.31 9.75 -34.94
N ASP A 476 -13.39 8.98 -34.79
CA ASP A 476 -14.38 8.74 -35.85
C ASP A 476 -15.58 9.70 -35.77
N GLU A 477 -15.69 10.47 -34.68
CA GLU A 477 -16.75 11.48 -34.45
C GLU A 477 -18.17 10.95 -34.66
N ILE A 478 -18.41 9.68 -34.34
CA ILE A 478 -19.72 9.01 -34.43
C ILE A 478 -20.74 9.75 -33.57
N LEU A 479 -20.34 10.19 -32.37
CA LEU A 479 -21.12 11.07 -31.51
C LEU A 479 -20.36 12.39 -31.27
N PRO A 480 -21.05 13.55 -31.26
CA PRO A 480 -20.39 14.85 -31.16
C PRO A 480 -19.91 15.15 -29.73
N PHE A 481 -18.59 15.32 -29.55
CA PHE A 481 -17.99 15.76 -28.29
C PHE A 481 -18.58 17.09 -27.77
N ARG A 482 -19.02 17.97 -28.68
CA ARG A 482 -19.72 19.21 -28.35
C ARG A 482 -20.94 19.02 -27.47
N ILE A 483 -21.75 18.00 -27.74
CA ILE A 483 -22.97 17.74 -26.94
C ILE A 483 -22.57 17.28 -25.54
N LEU A 484 -21.56 16.41 -25.41
CA LEU A 484 -21.03 16.03 -24.09
C LEU A 484 -20.60 17.26 -23.30
N LEU A 485 -19.74 18.10 -23.87
CA LEU A 485 -19.15 19.24 -23.16
C LEU A 485 -20.20 20.25 -22.71
N PHE A 486 -21.13 20.65 -23.59
CA PHE A 486 -22.10 21.68 -23.27
C PHE A 486 -23.20 21.23 -22.30
N ASN A 487 -23.62 19.97 -22.37
CA ASN A 487 -24.76 19.49 -21.58
C ASN A 487 -24.34 18.80 -20.28
N TYR A 488 -23.15 18.18 -20.22
CA TYR A 488 -22.78 17.28 -19.13
C TYR A 488 -21.57 17.74 -18.30
N PHE A 489 -20.74 18.69 -18.76
CA PHE A 489 -19.53 19.10 -18.04
C PHE A 489 -19.77 19.57 -16.58
N PRO A 490 -20.77 20.41 -16.27
CA PRO A 490 -20.99 20.90 -14.91
C PRO A 490 -21.26 19.77 -13.90
N ALA A 491 -22.03 18.74 -14.29
CA ALA A 491 -22.39 17.64 -13.39
C ALA A 491 -21.38 16.47 -13.43
N TRP A 492 -20.65 16.30 -14.54
CA TRP A 492 -19.81 15.12 -14.80
C TRP A 492 -18.32 15.46 -15.00
N LYS A 493 -17.85 16.57 -14.45
CA LYS A 493 -16.46 17.05 -14.55
C LYS A 493 -15.38 15.98 -14.35
N LYS A 494 -15.52 15.14 -13.30
CA LYS A 494 -14.56 14.06 -13.02
C LYS A 494 -14.45 13.09 -14.21
N ARG A 495 -15.56 12.77 -14.87
CA ARG A 495 -15.58 11.87 -16.03
C ARG A 495 -14.85 12.43 -17.24
N PHE A 496 -14.87 13.74 -17.46
CA PHE A 496 -14.03 14.36 -18.50
C PHE A 496 -12.53 14.18 -18.18
N SER A 497 -12.13 14.31 -16.92
CA SER A 497 -10.75 14.03 -16.49
C SER A 497 -10.39 12.56 -16.73
N ASP A 498 -11.26 11.65 -16.29
CA ASP A 498 -11.07 10.20 -16.37
C ASP A 498 -11.12 9.64 -17.80
N THR A 499 -11.45 10.45 -18.80
CA THR A 499 -11.57 10.04 -20.21
C THR A 499 -10.56 10.76 -21.10
N ILE A 500 -10.44 12.09 -20.99
CA ILE A 500 -9.56 12.89 -21.84
C ILE A 500 -8.08 12.67 -21.48
N ILE A 501 -7.73 12.62 -20.19
CA ILE A 501 -6.34 12.41 -19.78
C ILE A 501 -5.84 11.03 -20.22
N PRO A 502 -6.56 9.92 -19.95
CA PRO A 502 -6.16 8.61 -20.48
C PRO A 502 -6.13 8.57 -22.02
N SER A 503 -7.03 9.29 -22.70
CA SER A 503 -7.01 9.38 -24.17
C SER A 503 -5.75 10.06 -24.70
N ASN A 504 -5.33 11.19 -24.12
CA ASN A 504 -4.07 11.85 -24.48
C ASN A 504 -2.86 10.93 -24.30
N ASN A 505 -2.83 10.24 -23.17
CA ASN A 505 -1.72 9.35 -22.83
C ASN A 505 -1.67 8.12 -23.76
N SER A 506 -2.83 7.60 -24.16
CA SER A 506 -2.96 6.37 -24.93
C SER A 506 -2.96 6.57 -26.44
N PHE A 507 -3.44 7.71 -26.96
CA PHE A 507 -3.63 7.92 -28.40
C PHE A 507 -2.86 9.12 -28.96
N GLY A 508 -2.15 9.86 -28.09
CA GLY A 508 -1.37 11.03 -28.46
C GLY A 508 -2.12 12.34 -28.27
N TYR A 509 -1.43 13.32 -27.71
CA TYR A 509 -1.96 14.66 -27.42
C TYR A 509 -2.53 15.36 -28.65
N GLU A 510 -1.76 15.41 -29.74
CA GLU A 510 -2.15 16.17 -30.95
C GLU A 510 -3.41 15.59 -31.59
N ASN A 511 -3.51 14.26 -31.67
CA ASN A 511 -4.67 13.56 -32.23
C ASN A 511 -5.98 13.90 -31.50
N VAL A 512 -5.92 14.03 -30.17
CA VAL A 512 -7.09 14.43 -29.36
C VAL A 512 -7.33 15.93 -29.48
N PHE A 513 -6.27 16.74 -29.36
CA PHE A 513 -6.35 18.19 -29.36
C PHE A 513 -6.97 18.73 -30.64
N GLU A 514 -6.48 18.30 -31.82
CA GLU A 514 -6.96 18.77 -33.12
C GLU A 514 -8.49 18.61 -33.29
N LYS A 515 -9.05 17.54 -32.72
CA LYS A 515 -10.47 17.19 -32.81
C LYS A 515 -11.36 18.01 -31.87
N ILE A 516 -10.91 18.30 -30.66
CA ILE A 516 -11.75 18.97 -29.64
C ILE A 516 -11.47 20.46 -29.48
N ASN A 517 -10.34 20.97 -29.96
CA ASN A 517 -9.86 22.32 -29.66
C ASN A 517 -10.88 23.43 -30.01
N GLY A 518 -11.54 23.31 -31.17
CA GLY A 518 -12.57 24.27 -31.60
C GLY A 518 -13.80 24.28 -30.69
N THR A 519 -14.27 23.10 -30.29
CA THR A 519 -15.38 22.95 -29.33
C THR A 519 -15.04 23.54 -27.96
N LEU A 520 -13.79 23.37 -27.51
CA LEU A 520 -13.30 23.98 -26.26
C LEU A 520 -13.33 25.52 -26.34
N ASP A 521 -12.97 26.11 -27.48
CA ASP A 521 -13.05 27.57 -27.67
C ASP A 521 -14.49 28.09 -27.64
N GLU A 522 -15.41 27.39 -28.32
CA GLU A 522 -16.84 27.73 -28.29
C GLU A 522 -17.40 27.72 -26.88
N TYR A 523 -17.08 26.68 -26.10
CA TYR A 523 -17.56 26.56 -24.72
C TYR A 523 -17.03 27.67 -23.83
N LEU A 524 -15.72 27.95 -23.93
CA LEU A 524 -15.09 29.02 -23.15
C LEU A 524 -15.67 30.39 -23.52
N TYR A 525 -15.86 30.69 -24.82
CA TYR A 525 -16.47 31.94 -25.26
C TYR A 525 -17.92 32.11 -24.75
N SER A 526 -18.70 31.02 -24.78
CA SER A 526 -20.10 31.05 -24.33
C SER A 526 -20.23 31.25 -22.82
N ASN A 527 -19.21 30.85 -22.04
CA ASN A 527 -19.26 30.83 -20.58
C ASN A 527 -18.29 31.82 -19.91
N SER A 528 -17.47 32.56 -20.65
CA SER A 528 -16.41 33.41 -20.09
C SER A 528 -16.91 34.55 -19.20
N ASN A 529 -18.18 34.91 -19.31
CA ASN A 529 -18.80 35.97 -18.50
C ASN A 529 -19.20 35.49 -17.09
N ASN A 530 -19.29 34.18 -16.87
CA ASN A 530 -19.49 33.60 -15.55
C ASN A 530 -18.13 33.14 -15.00
N GLU A 531 -17.70 33.77 -13.91
CA GLU A 531 -16.42 33.47 -13.25
C GLU A 531 -16.33 32.01 -12.78
N GLU A 532 -17.42 31.47 -12.21
CA GLU A 532 -17.44 30.09 -11.71
C GLU A 532 -17.24 29.09 -12.86
N ASN A 533 -17.99 29.25 -13.96
CA ASN A 533 -17.88 28.39 -15.13
C ASN A 533 -16.49 28.47 -15.78
N ALA A 534 -15.89 29.67 -15.86
CA ALA A 534 -14.56 29.86 -16.41
C ALA A 534 -13.50 29.15 -15.55
N MET A 535 -13.59 29.26 -14.22
CA MET A 535 -12.69 28.57 -13.30
C MET A 535 -12.85 27.05 -13.37
N GLU A 536 -14.08 26.55 -13.43
CA GLU A 536 -14.36 25.12 -13.60
C GLU A 536 -13.77 24.59 -14.90
N PHE A 537 -13.94 25.31 -16.01
CA PHE A 537 -13.35 24.96 -17.29
C PHE A 537 -11.81 24.86 -17.21
N PHE A 538 -11.16 25.91 -16.67
CA PHE A 538 -9.70 25.93 -16.57
C PHE A 538 -9.17 24.82 -15.65
N SER A 539 -9.91 24.39 -14.64
CA SER A 539 -9.42 23.34 -13.74
C SER A 539 -9.17 21.99 -14.41
N LEU A 540 -9.75 21.74 -15.59
CA LEU A 540 -9.47 20.56 -16.40
C LEU A 540 -8.72 20.89 -17.70
N PHE A 541 -9.15 21.94 -18.41
CA PHE A 541 -8.68 22.22 -19.78
C PHE A 541 -7.53 23.23 -19.85
N TRP A 542 -6.95 23.64 -18.71
CA TRP A 542 -5.84 24.60 -18.68
C TRP A 542 -4.69 24.21 -19.61
N PHE A 543 -4.35 22.92 -19.69
CA PHE A 543 -3.18 22.48 -20.43
C PHE A 543 -3.34 22.63 -21.95
N TYR A 544 -4.58 22.62 -22.45
CA TYR A 544 -4.93 22.94 -23.84
C TYR A 544 -5.03 24.45 -24.08
N LYS A 545 -5.45 25.21 -23.07
CA LYS A 545 -5.83 26.63 -23.20
C LYS A 545 -4.95 27.55 -22.35
N ARG A 546 -3.64 27.28 -22.31
CA ARG A 546 -2.66 27.99 -21.45
C ARG A 546 -2.67 29.50 -21.67
N GLU A 547 -2.62 29.95 -22.92
CA GLU A 547 -2.64 31.38 -23.25
C GLU A 547 -3.94 32.07 -22.84
N LYS A 548 -5.09 31.41 -23.06
CA LYS A 548 -6.41 31.94 -22.68
C LYS A 548 -6.54 32.05 -21.16
N MET A 549 -6.04 31.05 -20.44
CA MET A 549 -5.96 31.08 -18.97
C MET A 549 -5.10 32.24 -18.49
N LEU A 550 -3.89 32.40 -19.03
CA LEU A 550 -3.00 33.50 -18.66
C LEU A 550 -3.62 34.87 -18.96
N ALA A 551 -4.25 35.04 -20.11
CA ALA A 551 -4.95 36.28 -20.45
C ALA A 551 -6.10 36.60 -19.48
N TYR A 552 -6.84 35.56 -19.06
CA TYR A 552 -7.92 35.69 -18.08
C TYR A 552 -7.39 36.16 -16.72
N PHE A 553 -6.36 35.49 -16.16
CA PHE A 553 -5.78 35.89 -14.88
C PHE A 553 -5.02 37.22 -14.95
N TYR A 554 -4.40 37.54 -16.08
CA TYR A 554 -3.75 38.83 -16.30
C TYR A 554 -4.73 39.99 -16.16
N LYS A 555 -5.90 39.90 -16.81
CA LYS A 555 -6.95 40.92 -16.68
C LYS A 555 -7.39 41.06 -15.22
N ARG A 556 -7.66 39.94 -14.55
CA ARG A 556 -8.11 39.93 -13.15
C ARG A 556 -7.09 40.54 -12.19
N ILE A 557 -5.81 40.19 -12.33
CA ILE A 557 -4.73 40.69 -11.46
C ILE A 557 -4.50 42.18 -11.71
N LYS A 558 -4.59 42.63 -12.97
CA LYS A 558 -4.48 44.05 -13.33
C LYS A 558 -5.54 44.91 -12.64
N ASP A 559 -6.75 44.39 -12.51
CA ASP A 559 -7.89 45.08 -11.89
C ASP A 559 -7.83 45.10 -10.34
N LEU A 560 -6.85 44.41 -9.71
CA LEU A 560 -6.66 44.46 -8.26
C LEU A 560 -6.12 45.82 -7.77
N PRO A 561 -6.54 46.28 -6.59
CA PRO A 561 -6.02 47.51 -5.99
C PRO A 561 -4.53 47.39 -5.69
N GLU A 562 -3.83 48.54 -5.66
CA GLU A 562 -2.44 48.61 -5.19
C GLU A 562 -2.40 48.50 -3.66
N PRO A 563 -1.40 47.81 -3.07
CA PRO A 563 -1.30 47.64 -1.62
C PRO A 563 -0.83 48.94 -0.93
N GLU A 564 -1.41 49.26 0.23
CA GLU A 564 -0.94 50.36 1.09
C GLU A 564 0.29 49.89 1.90
N GLY A 565 1.50 50.18 1.42
CA GLY A 565 2.74 49.93 2.18
C GLY A 565 3.08 48.45 2.39
N GLY A 566 2.95 47.62 1.34
CA GLY A 566 3.14 46.17 1.42
C GLY A 566 4.50 45.73 1.97
N SER A 567 4.47 45.02 3.10
CA SER A 567 5.61 44.22 3.60
C SER A 567 5.59 42.85 2.95
N TYR A 568 6.75 42.38 2.48
CA TYR A 568 6.89 41.12 1.76
C TYR A 568 7.69 40.12 2.58
N ASP A 569 6.97 39.26 3.29
CA ASP A 569 7.54 38.16 4.06
C ASP A 569 7.60 36.87 3.22
N SER A 570 8.56 36.01 3.52
CA SER A 570 8.75 34.70 2.92
C SER A 570 8.63 33.54 3.91
N ASP A 571 8.48 33.83 5.21
CA ASP A 571 8.43 32.83 6.27
C ASP A 571 7.05 32.18 6.41
N TYR A 572 7.04 30.89 6.75
CA TYR A 572 5.82 30.11 6.98
C TYR A 572 6.11 28.88 7.84
N GLU A 573 5.08 28.40 8.55
CA GLU A 573 5.17 27.19 9.40
C GLU A 573 5.06 25.88 8.59
N MET A 574 5.63 24.81 9.15
CA MET A 574 5.53 23.45 8.59
C MET A 574 4.05 23.03 8.65
N ASN A 575 3.38 22.97 7.49
CA ASN A 575 1.94 22.73 7.24
C ASN A 575 1.04 23.96 6.99
N ALA A 576 1.60 25.16 6.87
CA ALA A 576 0.84 26.31 6.38
C ALA A 576 0.28 26.07 4.96
N PHE A 577 -0.93 26.57 4.68
CA PHE A 577 -1.61 26.53 3.37
C PHE A 577 -1.97 25.13 2.84
N VAL A 578 -2.05 24.12 3.72
CA VAL A 578 -2.49 22.77 3.32
C VAL A 578 -4.00 22.74 3.08
N TRP A 579 -4.80 23.34 3.97
CA TRP A 579 -6.26 23.33 3.93
C TRP A 579 -6.91 24.57 3.31
N ASP A 580 -6.22 25.72 3.33
CA ASP A 580 -6.67 26.99 2.75
C ASP A 580 -5.69 27.41 1.64
N ARG A 581 -6.07 27.13 0.39
CA ARG A 581 -5.26 27.34 -0.81
C ARG A 581 -5.80 28.49 -1.65
N ASP A 582 -4.93 29.38 -2.10
CA ASP A 582 -5.35 30.47 -2.99
C ASP A 582 -5.62 29.92 -4.41
N LYS A 583 -6.88 30.05 -4.84
CA LYS A 583 -7.33 29.56 -6.15
C LYS A 583 -6.54 30.17 -7.32
N THR A 584 -6.17 31.45 -7.25
CA THR A 584 -5.42 32.11 -8.34
C THR A 584 -4.04 31.52 -8.48
N LEU A 585 -3.35 31.33 -7.34
CA LEU A 585 -2.05 30.67 -7.33
C LEU A 585 -2.16 29.22 -7.80
N ASP A 586 -3.15 28.45 -7.34
CA ASP A 586 -3.34 27.05 -7.77
C ASP A 586 -3.36 26.93 -9.30
N PHE A 587 -4.09 27.80 -9.99
CA PHE A 587 -4.14 27.83 -11.45
C PHE A 587 -2.82 28.20 -12.12
N LEU A 588 -2.15 29.25 -11.64
CA LEU A 588 -0.87 29.69 -12.22
C LEU A 588 0.24 28.65 -12.00
N ILE A 589 0.24 27.99 -10.85
CA ILE A 589 1.24 26.99 -10.47
C ILE A 589 1.12 25.71 -11.31
N HIS A 590 -0.08 25.35 -11.81
CA HIS A 590 -0.20 24.22 -12.76
C HIS A 590 0.66 24.40 -14.01
N LEU A 591 0.90 25.64 -14.44
CA LEU A 591 1.77 25.96 -15.58
C LEU A 591 3.26 25.81 -15.25
N PHE A 592 3.62 25.56 -13.98
CA PHE A 592 5.02 25.37 -13.56
C PHE A 592 5.51 23.95 -13.80
N ASP A 593 4.62 22.96 -13.97
CA ASP A 593 4.98 21.54 -14.04
C ASP A 593 5.89 21.20 -15.24
N HIS A 594 5.85 21.99 -16.32
CA HIS A 594 6.64 21.76 -17.53
C HIS A 594 7.24 23.06 -18.09
N PRO A 595 8.42 23.00 -18.74
CA PRO A 595 9.10 24.15 -19.33
C PRO A 595 8.48 24.61 -20.65
N THR A 596 7.18 24.90 -20.62
CA THR A 596 6.42 25.35 -21.79
C THR A 596 6.67 26.83 -22.08
N GLU A 597 6.21 27.31 -23.23
CA GLU A 597 6.27 28.74 -23.58
C GLU A 597 5.56 29.63 -22.55
N SER A 598 4.50 29.11 -21.93
CA SER A 598 3.70 29.81 -20.90
C SER A 598 4.39 29.90 -19.53
N PHE A 599 5.44 29.12 -19.27
CA PHE A 599 6.10 29.00 -17.96
C PHE A 599 6.58 30.36 -17.42
N THR A 600 7.28 31.13 -18.25
CA THR A 600 7.85 32.43 -17.83
C THR A 600 6.75 33.44 -17.55
N SER A 601 5.76 33.53 -18.43
CA SER A 601 4.61 34.42 -18.22
C SER A 601 3.78 34.04 -17.00
N SER A 602 3.64 32.75 -16.69
CA SER A 602 2.97 32.32 -15.45
C SER A 602 3.75 32.71 -14.19
N LEU A 603 5.09 32.63 -14.22
CA LEU A 603 5.92 33.09 -13.10
C LEU A 603 5.79 34.60 -12.90
N GLU A 604 5.93 35.37 -13.97
CA GLU A 604 5.77 36.83 -13.93
C GLU A 604 4.40 37.23 -13.37
N LEU A 605 3.34 36.55 -13.82
CA LEU A 605 1.99 36.83 -13.37
C LEU A 605 1.75 36.41 -11.90
N ALA A 606 2.35 35.31 -11.44
CA ALA A 606 2.28 34.89 -10.04
C ALA A 606 2.99 35.89 -9.12
N PHE A 607 4.17 36.39 -9.52
CA PHE A 607 4.86 37.44 -8.76
C PHE A 607 4.12 38.79 -8.81
N GLU A 608 3.49 39.13 -9.93
CA GLU A 608 2.62 40.32 -10.02
C GLU A 608 1.39 40.18 -9.10
N TYR A 609 0.82 38.99 -8.97
CA TYR A 609 -0.25 38.73 -7.99
C TYR A 609 0.24 38.95 -6.56
N CYS A 610 1.39 38.40 -6.19
CA CYS A 610 1.99 38.63 -4.87
C CYS A 610 2.37 40.09 -4.65
N ARG A 611 2.75 40.85 -5.69
CA ARG A 611 2.97 42.30 -5.60
C ARG A 611 1.68 43.04 -5.22
N LYS A 612 0.55 42.66 -5.81
CA LYS A 612 -0.77 43.22 -5.48
C LYS A 612 -1.31 42.74 -4.14
N LYS A 613 -0.91 41.53 -3.71
CA LYS A 613 -1.29 40.88 -2.44
C LYS A 613 -0.07 40.32 -1.70
N PRO A 614 0.66 41.18 -0.96
CA PRO A 614 1.92 40.80 -0.30
C PRO A 614 1.82 39.57 0.61
N GLU A 615 0.68 39.38 1.27
CA GLU A 615 0.39 38.26 2.18
C GLU A 615 0.40 36.89 1.48
N LYS A 616 0.38 36.85 0.14
CA LYS A 616 0.41 35.60 -0.65
C LYS A 616 1.82 35.15 -1.04
N LEU A 617 2.85 35.95 -0.76
CA LEU A 617 4.23 35.59 -1.08
C LEU A 617 4.70 34.31 -0.39
N PRO A 618 4.47 34.08 0.93
CA PRO A 618 4.89 32.83 1.59
C PRO A 618 4.30 31.58 0.93
N GLU A 619 3.02 31.64 0.53
CA GLU A 619 2.37 30.54 -0.21
C GLU A 619 3.06 30.30 -1.56
N LEU A 620 3.33 31.35 -2.35
CA LEU A 620 4.06 31.20 -3.62
C LEU A 620 5.44 30.57 -3.43
N ILE A 621 6.21 31.01 -2.43
CA ILE A 621 7.53 30.43 -2.12
C ILE A 621 7.41 28.94 -1.78
N ARG A 622 6.44 28.57 -0.93
CA ARG A 622 6.16 27.16 -0.61
C ARG A 622 5.86 26.34 -1.86
N ARG A 623 5.03 26.86 -2.75
CA ARG A 623 4.60 26.16 -3.98
C ARG A 623 5.72 26.03 -5.00
N ILE A 624 6.60 27.03 -5.11
CA ILE A 624 7.83 26.92 -5.92
C ILE A 624 8.72 25.79 -5.38
N ARG A 625 8.87 25.68 -4.05
CA ARG A 625 9.60 24.59 -3.39
C ARG A 625 8.92 23.23 -3.54
N GLU A 626 7.63 23.16 -3.87
CA GLU A 626 6.95 21.89 -4.16
C GLU A 626 7.06 21.47 -5.63
N LYS A 627 7.13 22.45 -6.56
CA LYS A 627 6.95 22.18 -8.00
C LYS A 627 8.21 22.34 -8.86
N ILE A 628 9.16 23.17 -8.45
CA ILE A 628 10.32 23.58 -9.28
C ILE A 628 11.66 23.12 -8.68
N LEU A 629 11.67 22.24 -7.66
CA LEU A 629 12.93 21.67 -7.17
C LEU A 629 13.66 20.88 -8.27
N PHE A 630 14.97 20.70 -8.09
CA PHE A 630 15.76 19.87 -8.98
C PHE A 630 15.34 18.41 -8.89
N ASP A 631 15.13 17.80 -10.05
CA ASP A 631 14.65 16.44 -10.19
C ASP A 631 15.11 15.83 -11.52
N GLU A 632 15.11 14.50 -11.61
CA GLU A 632 15.55 13.72 -12.78
C GLU A 632 14.89 14.14 -14.11
N PRO A 633 13.57 14.45 -14.18
CA PRO A 633 12.95 14.86 -15.44
C PRO A 633 13.49 16.19 -15.98
N ASP A 634 13.88 17.11 -15.10
CA ASP A 634 14.38 18.43 -15.52
C ASP A 634 15.82 18.37 -16.05
N GLU A 635 16.61 17.40 -15.58
CA GLU A 635 18.01 17.21 -16.00
C GLU A 635 18.12 17.05 -17.52
N HIS A 636 17.17 16.31 -18.11
CA HIS A 636 17.07 16.08 -19.57
C HIS A 636 16.90 17.38 -20.38
N SER A 637 16.36 18.42 -19.75
CA SER A 637 16.13 19.74 -20.37
C SER A 637 17.19 20.78 -19.97
N GLY A 638 18.24 20.36 -19.26
CA GLY A 638 19.23 21.28 -18.70
C GLY A 638 18.61 22.19 -17.63
N PHE A 639 17.71 21.67 -16.79
CA PHE A 639 17.10 22.39 -15.67
C PHE A 639 16.50 23.76 -16.06
N ILE A 640 15.90 23.84 -17.25
CA ILE A 640 15.48 25.12 -17.84
C ILE A 640 14.43 25.85 -16.99
N ARG A 641 13.59 25.13 -16.21
CA ARG A 641 12.61 25.74 -15.29
C ARG A 641 13.30 26.51 -14.18
N GLN A 642 14.30 25.87 -13.54
CA GLN A 642 15.10 26.45 -12.47
C GLN A 642 15.91 27.64 -13.00
N VAL A 643 16.55 27.49 -14.16
CA VAL A 643 17.31 28.57 -14.82
C VAL A 643 16.41 29.78 -15.10
N LYS A 644 15.25 29.59 -15.73
CA LYS A 644 14.31 30.68 -16.04
C LYS A 644 13.76 31.36 -14.79
N LEU A 645 13.47 30.59 -13.72
CA LEU A 645 13.07 31.16 -12.43
C LEU A 645 14.15 32.10 -11.88
N PHE A 646 15.40 31.64 -11.80
CA PHE A 646 16.48 32.47 -11.26
C PHE A 646 16.89 33.62 -12.17
N ASP A 647 16.81 33.47 -13.49
CA ASP A 647 17.01 34.58 -14.41
C ASP A 647 15.98 35.69 -14.18
N LEU A 648 14.70 35.32 -13.96
CA LEU A 648 13.63 36.26 -13.59
C LEU A 648 13.89 36.90 -12.22
N LEU A 649 14.21 36.10 -11.20
CA LEU A 649 14.49 36.58 -9.84
C LEU A 649 15.66 37.56 -9.84
N ILE A 650 16.81 37.18 -10.41
CA ILE A 650 18.04 37.99 -10.41
C ILE A 650 17.85 39.29 -11.18
N LYS A 651 17.15 39.25 -12.34
CA LYS A 651 16.85 40.47 -13.10
C LYS A 651 16.07 41.48 -12.25
N ASN A 652 14.98 41.05 -11.64
CA ASN A 652 14.10 41.93 -10.85
C ASN A 652 14.67 42.29 -9.46
N PHE A 653 15.52 41.42 -8.91
CA PHE A 653 16.31 41.69 -7.72
C PHE A 653 17.27 42.86 -7.94
N LYS A 654 17.98 42.89 -9.08
CA LYS A 654 18.87 44.00 -9.47
C LYS A 654 18.10 45.30 -9.70
N GLU A 655 16.85 45.23 -10.16
CA GLU A 655 15.94 46.37 -10.26
C GLU A 655 15.40 46.85 -8.89
N GLY A 656 15.66 46.11 -7.81
CA GLY A 656 15.29 46.50 -6.44
C GLY A 656 13.81 46.31 -6.09
N LYS A 657 13.08 45.41 -6.79
CA LYS A 657 11.66 45.15 -6.51
C LYS A 657 11.49 44.36 -5.20
N PRO A 658 10.76 44.89 -4.18
CA PRO A 658 10.76 44.30 -2.83
C PRO A 658 10.33 42.82 -2.74
N HIS A 659 9.26 42.40 -3.44
CA HIS A 659 8.80 41.01 -3.46
C HIS A 659 9.83 40.06 -4.10
N PHE A 660 10.55 40.50 -5.13
CA PHE A 660 11.63 39.72 -5.74
C PHE A 660 12.87 39.64 -4.86
N VAL A 661 13.16 40.69 -4.07
CA VAL A 661 14.25 40.67 -3.09
C VAL A 661 14.00 39.61 -2.02
N SER A 662 12.82 39.64 -1.39
CA SER A 662 12.41 38.65 -0.40
C SER A 662 12.43 37.22 -0.98
N ALA A 663 11.85 37.04 -2.18
CA ALA A 663 11.83 35.75 -2.87
C ALA A 663 13.22 35.22 -3.24
N PHE A 664 14.12 36.08 -3.71
CA PHE A 664 15.48 35.68 -4.09
C PHE A 664 16.24 35.10 -2.90
N PHE A 665 16.25 35.77 -1.75
CA PHE A 665 16.94 35.28 -0.56
C PHE A 665 16.34 33.97 -0.04
N ALA A 666 15.00 33.87 -0.01
CA ALA A 666 14.31 32.67 0.44
C ALA A 666 14.57 31.45 -0.47
N LEU A 667 14.60 31.64 -1.79
CA LEU A 667 14.82 30.57 -2.75
C LEU A 667 16.31 30.25 -2.94
N ALA A 668 17.22 31.22 -2.83
CA ALA A 668 18.67 30.96 -2.86
C ALA A 668 19.08 29.97 -1.76
N GLN A 669 18.52 30.10 -0.56
CA GLN A 669 18.75 29.14 0.54
C GLN A 669 18.35 27.71 0.14
N THR A 670 17.26 27.54 -0.61
CA THR A 670 16.80 26.22 -1.05
C THR A 670 17.62 25.67 -2.21
N PHE A 671 17.82 26.47 -3.27
CA PHE A 671 18.41 26.02 -4.54
C PHE A 671 19.94 25.93 -4.53
N LEU A 672 20.61 26.47 -3.49
CA LEU A 672 22.01 26.18 -3.20
C LEU A 672 22.21 24.84 -2.46
N GLY A 673 21.14 24.08 -2.21
CA GLY A 673 21.25 22.71 -1.73
C GLY A 673 22.06 21.80 -2.67
N HIS A 674 22.67 20.75 -2.09
CA HIS A 674 23.36 19.69 -2.83
C HIS A 674 22.41 18.52 -3.16
N HIS A 675 21.38 18.34 -2.33
CA HIS A 675 20.42 17.27 -2.44
C HIS A 675 19.00 17.80 -2.22
N PHE A 676 18.04 17.22 -2.94
CA PHE A 676 16.64 17.68 -2.93
C PHE A 676 15.72 16.51 -2.59
N GLN A 677 14.88 16.69 -1.57
CA GLN A 677 13.88 15.69 -1.18
C GLN A 677 12.67 15.80 -2.10
N ILE A 678 12.34 14.71 -2.78
CA ILE A 678 11.29 14.64 -3.78
C ILE A 678 10.21 13.68 -3.31
N THR A 679 8.97 14.14 -3.35
CA THR A 679 7.77 13.35 -3.10
C THR A 679 6.93 13.34 -4.36
N LYS A 680 6.61 12.14 -4.88
CA LYS A 680 5.75 11.96 -6.06
C LYS A 680 4.61 11.01 -5.77
N GLY A 681 3.41 11.37 -6.23
CA GLY A 681 2.32 10.40 -6.34
C GLY A 681 2.59 9.44 -7.51
N GLY A 682 2.38 8.15 -7.28
CA GLY A 682 2.40 7.10 -8.29
C GLY A 682 1.01 6.54 -8.57
N ARG A 683 0.93 5.52 -9.42
CA ARG A 683 -0.32 4.78 -9.69
C ARG A 683 -0.77 4.00 -8.46
N ASN A 684 -2.05 3.64 -8.40
CA ASN A 684 -2.65 2.82 -7.34
C ASN A 684 -2.42 3.39 -5.93
N ASN A 685 -2.58 4.72 -5.77
CA ASN A 685 -2.41 5.42 -4.49
C ASN A 685 -1.02 5.25 -3.84
N THR A 686 0.02 5.00 -4.65
CA THR A 686 1.40 4.93 -4.16
C THR A 686 2.02 6.32 -4.02
N ILE A 687 2.94 6.48 -3.08
CA ILE A 687 3.74 7.69 -2.92
C ILE A 687 5.20 7.28 -2.89
N THR A 688 6.02 7.88 -3.75
CA THR A 688 7.47 7.66 -3.79
C THR A 688 8.18 8.83 -3.15
N PHE A 689 9.09 8.52 -2.22
CA PHE A 689 9.99 9.47 -1.58
C PHE A 689 11.42 9.12 -1.96
N TYR A 690 12.15 10.06 -2.55
CA TYR A 690 13.57 9.88 -2.84
C TYR A 690 14.32 11.20 -2.75
N GLN A 691 15.64 11.10 -2.63
CA GLN A 691 16.53 12.23 -2.58
C GLN A 691 17.32 12.32 -3.89
N TYR A 692 17.23 13.46 -4.56
CA TYR A 692 17.91 13.70 -5.83
C TYR A 692 19.24 14.46 -5.59
N PRO A 693 20.41 13.88 -5.92
CA PRO A 693 21.69 14.57 -5.87
C PRO A 693 21.84 15.50 -7.08
N LEU A 694 22.29 16.74 -6.87
CA LEU A 694 22.50 17.67 -7.99
C LEU A 694 23.71 17.23 -8.85
N PRO A 695 23.55 17.01 -10.16
CA PRO A 695 24.67 16.65 -11.03
C PRO A 695 25.63 17.83 -11.25
N PHE A 696 26.93 17.54 -11.38
CA PHE A 696 27.97 18.56 -11.59
C PHE A 696 28.41 18.65 -13.06
N TYR A 697 27.89 19.63 -13.80
CA TYR A 697 28.26 19.92 -15.19
C TYR A 697 28.00 21.40 -15.53
N GLU A 698 28.26 21.83 -16.77
CA GLU A 698 28.25 23.24 -17.20
C GLU A 698 26.98 24.01 -16.78
N VAL A 699 25.79 23.45 -17.00
CA VAL A 699 24.53 24.13 -16.68
C VAL A 699 24.37 24.38 -15.17
N THR A 700 24.66 23.38 -14.34
CA THR A 700 24.55 23.53 -12.87
C THR A 700 25.65 24.43 -12.31
N GLN A 701 26.85 24.42 -12.92
CA GLN A 701 27.92 25.37 -12.60
C GLN A 701 27.50 26.81 -12.90
N ASP A 702 26.99 27.08 -14.10
CA ASP A 702 26.54 28.41 -14.50
C ASP A 702 25.37 28.91 -13.65
N PHE A 703 24.40 28.03 -13.37
CA PHE A 703 23.28 28.33 -12.49
C PHE A 703 23.76 28.76 -11.10
N ARG A 704 24.64 27.98 -10.45
CA ARG A 704 25.15 28.29 -9.11
C ARG A 704 25.99 29.56 -9.11
N LYS A 705 26.85 29.75 -10.13
CA LYS A 705 27.64 30.98 -10.30
C LYS A 705 26.76 32.23 -10.35
N LYS A 706 25.65 32.20 -11.10
CA LYS A 706 24.70 33.32 -11.16
C LYS A 706 24.15 33.69 -9.77
N ILE A 707 23.80 32.69 -8.96
CA ILE A 707 23.29 32.91 -7.60
C ILE A 707 24.37 33.51 -6.70
N TRP A 708 25.58 32.93 -6.67
CA TRP A 708 26.68 33.43 -5.82
C TRP A 708 27.10 34.85 -6.17
N VAL A 709 27.25 35.15 -7.46
CA VAL A 709 27.58 36.50 -7.92
C VAL A 709 26.49 37.49 -7.49
N ALA A 710 25.21 37.16 -7.71
CA ALA A 710 24.11 38.03 -7.31
C ALA A 710 24.05 38.25 -5.78
N LEU A 711 24.30 37.21 -4.98
CA LEU A 711 24.37 37.31 -3.52
C LEU A 711 25.51 38.25 -3.10
N PHE A 712 26.73 38.01 -3.56
CA PHE A 712 27.90 38.76 -3.11
C PHE A 712 27.94 40.20 -3.63
N ASP A 713 27.47 40.46 -4.85
CA ASP A 713 27.31 41.82 -5.37
C ASP A 713 26.33 42.65 -4.52
N SER A 714 25.40 41.98 -3.80
CA SER A 714 24.37 42.63 -3.00
C SER A 714 24.73 42.85 -1.53
N TYR A 715 25.89 42.36 -1.08
CA TYR A 715 26.30 42.38 0.33
C TYR A 715 26.30 43.79 0.94
N GLU A 716 26.74 44.80 0.19
CA GLU A 716 26.77 46.19 0.67
C GLU A 716 25.36 46.74 0.98
N LYS A 717 24.33 46.22 0.32
CA LYS A 717 22.94 46.66 0.48
C LYS A 717 22.15 45.77 1.46
N TYR A 718 22.46 44.46 1.49
CA TYR A 718 21.73 43.44 2.25
C TYR A 718 22.69 42.50 3.01
N PRO A 719 23.52 43.03 3.94
CA PRO A 719 24.57 42.24 4.57
C PRO A 719 24.02 41.12 5.44
N GLN A 720 22.91 41.35 6.14
CA GLN A 720 22.31 40.38 7.06
C GLN A 720 21.68 39.20 6.30
N GLU A 721 20.99 39.49 5.21
CA GLU A 721 20.33 38.48 4.36
C GLU A 721 21.36 37.59 3.65
N VAL A 722 22.45 38.19 3.14
CA VAL A 722 23.57 37.42 2.56
C VAL A 722 24.23 36.52 3.60
N LEU A 723 24.48 37.03 4.81
CA LEU A 723 25.01 36.23 5.91
C LEU A 723 24.06 35.11 6.33
N ALA A 724 22.74 35.35 6.34
CA ALA A 724 21.75 34.32 6.63
C ALA A 724 21.77 33.17 5.61
N VAL A 725 21.92 33.48 4.32
CA VAL A 725 22.10 32.46 3.27
C VAL A 725 23.38 31.66 3.51
N LEU A 726 24.50 32.31 3.82
CA LEU A 726 25.78 31.64 4.10
C LEU A 726 25.74 30.79 5.38
N LYS A 727 25.09 31.26 6.46
CA LYS A 727 24.91 30.50 7.71
C LYS A 727 24.10 29.21 7.49
N LYS A 728 23.12 29.26 6.58
CA LYS A 728 22.29 28.11 6.15
C LYS A 728 22.94 27.26 5.05
N PHE A 729 23.99 27.73 4.39
CA PHE A 729 24.75 26.97 3.41
C PHE A 729 25.54 25.86 4.11
N LYS A 730 24.85 24.75 4.36
CA LYS A 730 25.40 23.48 4.82
C LYS A 730 24.61 22.38 4.09
N PRO A 731 25.25 21.29 3.65
CA PRO A 731 24.53 20.08 3.30
C PRO A 731 23.75 19.65 4.55
N GLY A 732 22.59 19.03 4.36
CA GLY A 732 21.75 18.56 5.46
C GLY A 732 22.43 17.47 6.30
N PHE A 733 21.66 16.52 6.84
CA PHE A 733 22.21 15.36 7.56
C PHE A 733 23.10 14.43 6.69
N GLU A 734 23.27 14.71 5.39
CA GLU A 734 23.94 13.90 4.38
C GLU A 734 25.28 14.50 3.93
N LYS A 735 26.17 13.68 3.36
CA LYS A 735 27.50 14.11 2.88
C LYS A 735 27.39 15.17 1.78
N ALA A 736 28.33 16.12 1.75
CA ALA A 736 28.44 17.05 0.64
C ALA A 736 28.78 16.35 -0.68
N ILE A 737 28.31 16.89 -1.81
CA ILE A 737 28.81 16.51 -3.15
C ILE A 737 30.14 17.23 -3.37
N PRO A 738 31.30 16.52 -3.42
CA PRO A 738 32.62 17.15 -3.36
C PRO A 738 32.90 18.15 -4.48
N GLU A 739 32.47 17.85 -5.71
CA GLU A 739 32.72 18.68 -6.89
C GLU A 739 31.95 20.01 -6.81
N ILE A 740 30.67 19.94 -6.42
CA ILE A 740 29.83 21.13 -6.21
C ILE A 740 30.41 21.97 -5.07
N LEU A 741 30.78 21.33 -3.95
CA LEU A 741 31.31 22.04 -2.80
C LEU A 741 32.61 22.77 -3.17
N LYS A 742 33.53 22.09 -3.88
CA LYS A 742 34.77 22.69 -4.37
C LYS A 742 34.48 23.90 -5.28
N PHE A 743 33.49 23.79 -6.16
CA PHE A 743 33.08 24.89 -7.04
C PHE A 743 32.55 26.08 -6.26
N ASP A 744 31.61 25.87 -5.32
CA ASP A 744 31.05 26.96 -4.51
C ASP A 744 32.11 27.64 -3.63
N LEU A 745 33.02 26.85 -3.05
CA LEU A 745 34.12 27.36 -2.23
C LEU A 745 35.04 28.32 -3.01
N SER A 746 35.16 28.16 -4.33
CA SER A 746 35.93 29.09 -5.16
C SER A 746 35.34 30.51 -5.18
N PHE A 747 34.06 30.68 -4.83
CA PHE A 747 33.42 31.99 -4.67
C PHE A 747 33.34 32.41 -3.20
N ILE A 748 33.00 31.48 -2.30
CA ILE A 748 32.77 31.76 -0.88
C ILE A 748 34.07 32.17 -0.18
N ILE A 749 35.18 31.45 -0.41
CA ILE A 749 36.44 31.72 0.30
C ILE A 749 36.97 33.13 -0.04
N PRO A 750 37.07 33.56 -1.32
CA PRO A 750 37.47 34.93 -1.63
C PRO A 750 36.53 35.99 -1.06
N PHE A 751 35.21 35.74 -1.06
CA PHE A 751 34.26 36.66 -0.46
C PHE A 751 34.49 36.83 1.05
N ILE A 752 34.63 35.73 1.80
CA ILE A 752 34.91 35.76 3.24
C ILE A 752 36.20 36.54 3.51
N ASP A 753 37.26 36.24 2.76
CA ASP A 753 38.57 36.87 2.89
C ASP A 753 38.51 38.38 2.55
N ALA A 754 37.71 38.80 1.56
CA ALA A 754 37.67 40.20 1.15
C ALA A 754 36.70 41.07 1.99
N LYS A 755 35.56 40.51 2.41
CA LYS A 755 34.42 41.29 2.91
C LYS A 755 34.13 41.14 4.40
N LEU A 756 34.46 40.00 5.03
CA LEU A 756 34.19 39.82 6.46
C LEU A 756 35.29 40.46 7.32
N ASP A 757 34.85 41.10 8.39
CA ASP A 757 35.73 41.78 9.35
C ASP A 757 36.31 40.77 10.37
N PRO A 758 37.64 40.56 10.39
CA PRO A 758 38.30 39.66 11.32
C PRO A 758 38.39 40.19 12.76
N SER A 759 37.96 41.42 13.03
CA SER A 759 37.86 41.98 14.39
C SER A 759 36.48 41.79 15.03
N SER A 760 35.46 41.44 14.24
CA SER A 760 34.11 41.16 14.71
C SER A 760 33.98 39.72 15.20
N PHE A 761 33.54 39.55 16.46
CA PHE A 761 33.34 38.22 17.06
C PHE A 761 32.32 37.38 16.29
N GLU A 762 31.22 37.98 15.80
CA GLU A 762 30.20 37.25 15.03
C GLU A 762 30.79 36.67 13.74
N ASN A 763 31.59 37.47 13.02
CA ASN A 763 32.26 37.03 11.79
C ASN A 763 33.31 35.94 12.09
N ILE A 764 34.12 36.13 13.13
CA ILE A 764 35.09 35.11 13.57
C ILE A 764 34.37 33.80 13.88
N TYR A 765 33.30 33.84 14.67
CA TYR A 765 32.53 32.66 15.03
C TYR A 765 31.96 31.96 13.80
N PHE A 766 31.29 32.70 12.91
CA PHE A 766 30.74 32.15 11.66
C PHE A 766 31.82 31.46 10.81
N VAL A 767 32.94 32.15 10.53
CA VAL A 767 34.02 31.60 9.69
C VAL A 767 34.63 30.35 10.32
N ARG A 768 34.81 30.34 11.65
CA ARG A 768 35.33 29.18 12.37
C ARG A 768 34.38 27.99 12.33
N GLU A 769 33.09 28.22 12.50
CA GLU A 769 32.07 27.18 12.39
C GLU A 769 32.00 26.63 10.95
N PHE A 770 32.13 27.50 9.95
CA PHE A 770 32.17 27.14 8.55
C PHE A 770 33.37 26.25 8.23
N VAL A 771 34.59 26.66 8.63
CA VAL A 771 35.81 25.86 8.45
C VAL A 771 35.74 24.53 9.22
N ARG A 772 35.18 24.54 10.43
CA ARG A 772 34.97 23.30 11.22
C ARG A 772 34.05 22.33 10.49
N TRP A 773 32.96 22.83 9.89
CA TRP A 773 32.07 22.00 9.11
C TRP A 773 32.81 21.42 7.88
N LEU A 774 33.53 22.24 7.11
CA LEU A 774 34.33 21.77 5.98
C LEU A 774 35.36 20.70 6.35
N ASN A 775 35.98 20.79 7.53
CA ASN A 775 36.92 19.77 8.03
C ASN A 775 36.30 18.37 8.23
N ARG A 776 34.98 18.27 8.31
CA ARG A 776 34.27 16.98 8.44
C ARG A 776 33.95 16.37 7.07
N GLU A 777 34.00 17.17 6.01
CA GLU A 777 33.79 16.73 4.64
C GLU A 777 35.10 16.22 4.03
N ASP A 778 35.01 15.26 3.11
CA ASP A 778 36.18 14.67 2.44
C ASP A 778 36.65 15.54 1.26
N ILE A 779 37.30 16.67 1.58
CA ILE A 779 37.74 17.67 0.59
C ILE A 779 39.26 17.62 0.43
N ALA A 780 39.72 17.42 -0.82
CA ALA A 780 41.14 17.41 -1.15
C ALA A 780 41.80 18.81 -1.08
N ASP A 781 41.07 19.85 -1.52
CA ASP A 781 41.55 21.24 -1.43
C ASP A 781 41.27 21.84 -0.05
N ARG A 782 42.35 22.13 0.68
CA ARG A 782 42.31 22.71 2.03
C ARG A 782 42.64 24.21 2.05
N SER A 783 42.51 24.91 0.93
CA SER A 783 42.77 26.36 0.83
C SER A 783 41.96 27.22 1.80
N TYR A 784 40.80 26.75 2.27
CA TYR A 784 40.00 27.41 3.30
C TYR A 784 40.66 27.46 4.68
N GLN A 785 41.69 26.64 4.95
CA GLN A 785 42.41 26.64 6.24
C GLN A 785 43.07 27.96 6.56
N LYS A 786 43.48 28.74 5.55
CA LYS A 786 44.06 30.09 5.75
C LYS A 786 43.13 31.02 6.55
N LEU A 787 41.81 30.77 6.49
CA LEU A 787 40.82 31.54 7.23
C LEU A 787 40.96 31.32 8.75
N ASN A 788 41.45 30.16 9.21
CA ASN A 788 41.70 29.91 10.63
C ASN A 788 42.79 30.80 11.22
N GLU A 789 43.79 31.17 10.41
CA GLU A 789 44.90 32.03 10.86
C GLU A 789 44.46 33.49 10.94
N ARG A 790 43.58 33.92 10.02
CA ARG A 790 43.09 35.30 9.94
C ARG A 790 41.95 35.60 10.91
N PHE A 791 41.00 34.67 11.08
CA PHE A 791 39.83 34.86 11.94
C PHE A 791 40.09 34.23 13.32
N ILE A 792 40.96 34.85 14.11
CA ILE A 792 41.25 34.47 15.49
C ILE A 792 41.29 35.73 16.35
N SER A 793 40.74 35.65 17.56
CA SER A 793 40.90 36.67 18.58
C SER A 793 40.92 36.04 19.97
N LYS A 794 41.40 36.79 20.96
CA LYS A 794 41.40 36.35 22.36
C LYS A 794 39.98 36.08 22.87
N GLU A 795 38.99 36.86 22.44
CA GLU A 795 37.58 36.62 22.77
C GLU A 795 37.06 35.29 22.21
N TYR A 796 37.48 34.91 20.99
CA TYR A 796 37.12 33.62 20.42
C TYR A 796 37.81 32.46 21.16
N GLU A 797 39.05 32.62 21.60
CA GLU A 797 39.74 31.63 22.44
C GLU A 797 39.01 31.43 23.77
N TYR A 798 38.57 32.51 24.41
CA TYR A 798 37.77 32.42 25.64
C TYR A 798 36.43 31.72 25.37
N PHE A 799 35.73 32.06 24.27
CA PHE A 799 34.53 31.34 23.85
C PHE A 799 34.79 29.82 23.74
N ARG A 800 35.89 29.41 23.11
CA ARG A 800 36.25 27.98 22.96
C ARG A 800 36.47 27.30 24.31
N LYS A 801 37.05 28.00 25.28
CA LYS A 801 37.19 27.48 26.66
C LYS A 801 35.85 27.40 27.38
N LEU A 802 34.99 28.40 27.21
CA LEU A 802 33.68 28.47 27.87
C LEU A 802 32.63 27.54 27.26
N ASP A 803 32.78 27.15 26.00
CA ASP A 803 31.83 26.31 25.26
C ASP A 803 31.99 24.81 25.58
N TRP A 804 30.86 24.17 25.88
CA TRP A 804 30.77 22.73 26.19
C TRP A 804 30.22 21.87 25.04
N ASN A 805 30.21 22.38 23.80
CA ASN A 805 29.74 21.59 22.66
C ASN A 805 30.70 20.41 22.40
N ARG A 806 30.23 19.18 22.67
CA ARG A 806 31.03 17.95 22.51
C ARG A 806 31.56 17.76 21.10
N VAL A 807 30.81 18.18 20.08
CA VAL A 807 31.19 18.04 18.69
C VAL A 807 32.28 19.05 18.29
N ARG A 808 32.39 20.18 18.99
CA ARG A 808 33.57 21.07 18.93
C ARG A 808 34.73 20.52 19.74
N GLY A 809 34.45 20.02 20.94
CA GLY A 809 35.45 19.49 21.86
C GLY A 809 36.33 18.41 21.24
N LYS A 810 35.81 17.61 20.31
CA LYS A 810 36.59 16.61 19.54
C LYS A 810 37.76 17.18 18.73
N GLN A 811 37.83 18.48 18.51
CA GLN A 811 38.98 19.13 17.87
C GLN A 811 40.10 19.45 18.86
N ASP A 812 39.76 19.63 20.14
CA ASP A 812 40.67 20.12 21.18
C ASP A 812 41.08 18.99 22.13
N TYR A 813 40.24 17.97 22.27
CA TYR A 813 40.42 16.87 23.21
C TYR A 813 40.17 15.53 22.54
N ASP A 814 41.01 14.55 22.85
CA ASP A 814 40.81 13.15 22.46
C ASP A 814 40.07 12.40 23.58
N PHE A 815 38.85 11.97 23.30
CA PHE A 815 37.99 11.26 24.27
C PHE A 815 37.02 10.35 23.54
N GLU A 816 36.62 9.22 24.12
CA GLU A 816 35.55 8.37 23.56
C GLU A 816 34.26 8.48 24.36
N LYS A 817 34.36 8.56 25.69
CA LYS A 817 33.22 8.62 26.61
C LYS A 817 32.92 10.05 27.03
N TYR A 818 31.68 10.28 27.45
CA TYR A 818 31.23 11.60 27.88
C TYR A 818 31.97 12.10 29.13
N GLU A 819 32.23 11.20 30.06
CA GLU A 819 32.89 11.49 31.33
C GLU A 819 34.35 11.96 31.12
N ASP A 820 35.03 11.42 30.11
CA ASP A 820 36.41 11.78 29.78
C ASP A 820 36.49 13.22 29.23
N PHE A 821 35.54 13.60 28.36
CA PHE A 821 35.43 14.99 27.90
C PHE A 821 35.22 15.95 29.06
N GLN A 822 34.33 15.61 29.99
CA GLN A 822 34.04 16.48 31.14
C GLN A 822 35.29 16.75 31.97
N LYS A 823 36.08 15.72 32.26
CA LYS A 823 37.32 15.85 33.04
C LYS A 823 38.37 16.70 32.32
N LEU A 824 38.69 16.37 31.07
CA LEU A 824 39.69 17.10 30.27
C LEU A 824 39.30 18.57 30.09
N LYS A 825 38.00 18.82 29.86
CA LYS A 825 37.47 20.18 29.72
C LYS A 825 37.57 20.96 31.02
N GLU A 826 37.22 20.34 32.14
CA GLU A 826 37.33 20.96 33.47
C GLU A 826 38.78 21.29 33.83
N GLU A 827 39.73 20.37 33.60
CA GLU A 827 41.16 20.61 33.81
C GLU A 827 41.68 21.80 32.99
N ASP A 828 41.30 21.87 31.71
CA ASP A 828 41.68 22.95 30.80
C ASP A 828 41.09 24.31 31.23
N ILE A 829 39.84 24.34 31.69
CA ILE A 829 39.20 25.55 32.22
C ILE A 829 39.96 26.03 33.47
N ARG A 830 40.27 25.15 34.42
CA ARG A 830 41.04 25.50 35.64
C ARG A 830 42.44 26.01 35.30
N ALA A 831 43.07 25.45 34.27
CA ALA A 831 44.38 25.90 33.81
C ALA A 831 44.31 27.27 33.10
N SER A 832 43.25 27.52 32.34
CA SER A 832 43.12 28.69 31.47
C SER A 832 42.71 29.98 32.20
N PHE A 833 41.97 29.87 33.32
CA PHE A 833 41.43 31.03 34.05
C PHE A 833 42.06 31.19 35.43
N GLN A 834 43.33 31.62 35.47
CA GLN A 834 44.08 31.86 36.71
C GLN A 834 44.28 33.36 36.94
N PHE A 835 43.30 33.99 37.59
CA PHE A 835 43.31 35.44 37.81
C PHE A 835 44.29 35.87 38.90
N LYS A 836 44.97 37.00 38.68
CA LYS A 836 45.86 37.62 39.68
C LYS A 836 45.21 38.77 40.42
N ASP A 837 44.38 39.55 39.73
CA ASP A 837 43.63 40.68 40.27
C ASP A 837 42.31 40.91 39.52
N GLN A 838 41.51 41.87 39.98
CA GLN A 838 40.17 42.13 39.46
C GLN A 838 40.15 42.68 38.02
N THR A 839 41.24 43.28 37.54
CA THR A 839 41.24 43.92 36.21
C THR A 839 41.12 42.87 35.08
N GLU A 840 41.55 41.65 35.35
CA GLU A 840 41.49 40.52 34.41
C GLU A 840 40.05 39.97 34.22
N PHE A 841 39.09 40.33 35.08
CA PHE A 841 37.69 39.89 34.95
C PHE A 841 36.97 40.52 33.75
N VAL A 842 37.41 41.70 33.30
CA VAL A 842 36.77 42.44 32.19
C VAL A 842 36.74 41.62 30.91
N GLU A 843 37.81 40.88 30.61
CA GLU A 843 37.91 40.04 29.42
C GLU A 843 36.97 38.83 29.50
N LEU A 844 36.80 38.24 30.68
CA LEU A 844 35.85 37.15 30.92
C LEU A 844 34.41 37.64 30.69
N HIS A 845 34.03 38.77 31.28
CA HIS A 845 32.68 39.36 31.12
C HIS A 845 32.36 39.63 29.66
N LYS A 846 33.31 40.20 28.90
CA LYS A 846 33.17 40.44 27.46
C LYS A 846 32.97 39.14 26.67
N ALA A 847 33.71 38.08 26.99
CA ALA A 847 33.57 36.78 26.33
C ALA A 847 32.22 36.11 26.62
N ILE A 848 31.69 36.24 27.84
CA ILE A 848 30.36 35.74 28.21
C ILE A 848 29.28 36.46 27.37
N GLN A 849 29.30 37.79 27.34
CA GLN A 849 28.34 38.59 26.57
C GLN A 849 28.34 38.21 25.08
N ASN A 850 29.54 38.10 24.49
CA ASN A 850 29.72 37.65 23.11
C ASN A 850 29.13 36.26 22.87
N THR A 851 29.37 35.31 23.78
CA THR A 851 28.87 33.93 23.65
C THR A 851 27.34 33.85 23.74
N LEU A 852 26.73 34.62 24.64
CA LEU A 852 25.27 34.67 24.81
C LEU A 852 24.55 35.38 23.65
N SER A 853 25.26 36.23 22.91
CA SER A 853 24.73 36.90 21.71
C SER A 853 24.56 35.98 20.49
N LEU A 854 25.13 34.76 20.53
CA LEU A 854 25.06 33.81 19.42
C LEU A 854 23.69 33.12 19.32
N GLU A 855 23.23 32.88 18.08
CA GLU A 855 22.02 32.11 17.80
C GLU A 855 22.09 30.71 18.46
N GLY A 856 21.07 30.37 19.25
CA GLY A 856 20.99 29.10 19.98
C GLY A 856 21.52 29.12 21.43
N ASN A 857 21.97 30.28 21.94
CA ASN A 857 22.35 30.58 23.34
C ASN A 857 22.91 29.39 24.15
N ASN A 858 24.25 29.29 24.26
CA ASN A 858 24.90 28.26 25.08
C ASN A 858 24.93 28.61 26.59
N GLY A 859 23.79 29.00 27.16
CA GLY A 859 23.69 29.36 28.58
C GLY A 859 24.13 28.23 29.53
N TRP A 860 23.84 26.98 29.19
CA TRP A 860 24.26 25.82 30.00
C TRP A 860 25.79 25.62 30.00
N GLY A 861 26.45 25.77 28.84
CA GLY A 861 27.91 25.68 28.78
C GLY A 861 28.60 26.80 29.54
N ILE A 862 28.06 28.03 29.46
CA ILE A 862 28.55 29.17 30.23
C ILE A 862 28.42 28.90 31.73
N TYR A 863 27.26 28.39 32.16
CA TYR A 863 27.04 27.98 33.55
C TYR A 863 28.12 27.00 34.04
N GLN A 864 28.34 25.90 33.34
CA GLN A 864 29.33 24.87 33.72
C GLN A 864 30.74 25.46 33.85
N SER A 865 31.14 26.31 32.90
CA SER A 865 32.45 26.95 32.91
C SER A 865 32.60 27.92 34.08
N LEU A 866 31.61 28.78 34.32
CA LEU A 866 31.65 29.74 35.43
C LEU A 866 31.64 29.05 36.79
N ASP A 867 30.94 27.92 36.92
CA ASP A 867 30.91 27.12 38.14
C ASP A 867 32.32 26.65 38.52
N ILE A 868 33.09 26.20 37.53
CA ILE A 868 34.49 25.77 37.72
C ILE A 868 35.43 26.96 37.96
N ILE A 869 35.33 28.03 37.15
CA ILE A 869 36.21 29.19 37.22
C ILE A 869 36.10 29.89 38.58
N ALA A 870 34.86 30.10 39.04
CA ALA A 870 34.61 30.76 40.31
C ALA A 870 35.09 29.92 41.51
N GLU A 871 34.90 28.59 41.46
CA GLU A 871 35.39 27.68 42.50
C GLU A 871 36.93 27.69 42.57
N GLU A 872 37.61 27.51 41.44
CA GLU A 872 39.09 27.49 41.39
C GLU A 872 39.68 28.81 41.88
N THR A 873 39.11 29.94 41.47
CA THR A 873 39.56 31.28 41.91
C THR A 873 39.40 31.43 43.41
N PHE A 874 38.27 30.98 43.97
CA PHE A 874 38.01 31.03 45.41
C PHE A 874 38.97 30.13 46.20
N ILE A 875 39.16 28.86 45.80
CA ILE A 875 40.07 27.92 46.48
C ILE A 875 41.51 28.46 46.52
N ARG A 876 41.98 29.13 45.46
CA ARG A 876 43.32 29.72 45.43
C ARG A 876 43.43 30.99 46.26
N ASN A 877 42.41 31.83 46.23
CA ASN A 877 42.36 33.09 46.97
C ASN A 877 40.90 33.45 47.29
N HIS A 878 40.47 33.19 48.53
CA HIS A 878 39.08 33.39 48.95
C HIS A 878 38.55 34.81 48.66
N GLU A 879 39.38 35.83 48.89
CA GLU A 879 38.96 37.23 48.69
C GLU A 879 38.81 37.55 47.19
N LEU A 880 39.75 37.12 46.35
CA LEU A 880 39.67 37.32 44.91
C LEU A 880 38.49 36.55 44.29
N GLY A 881 38.25 35.31 44.73
CA GLY A 881 37.10 34.52 44.28
C GLY A 881 35.76 35.12 44.71
N PHE A 882 35.67 35.65 45.94
CA PHE A 882 34.47 36.35 46.41
C PHE A 882 34.22 37.63 45.59
N GLN A 883 35.29 38.36 45.24
CA GLN A 883 35.21 39.54 44.37
C GLN A 883 34.78 39.18 42.93
N LEU A 884 35.23 38.05 42.39
CA LEU A 884 34.77 37.54 41.10
C LEU A 884 33.26 37.27 41.13
N LEU A 885 32.77 36.58 42.16
CA LEU A 885 31.33 36.31 42.34
C LEU A 885 30.51 37.62 42.44
N ALA A 886 30.99 38.59 43.21
CA ALA A 886 30.36 39.91 43.30
C ALA A 886 30.35 40.64 41.94
N SER A 887 31.42 40.54 41.15
CA SER A 887 31.50 41.14 39.81
C SER A 887 30.54 40.48 38.82
N LEU A 888 30.28 39.17 38.95
CA LEU A 888 29.28 38.44 38.17
C LEU A 888 27.86 38.89 38.54
N PHE A 889 27.57 39.19 39.81
CA PHE A 889 26.27 39.75 40.19
C PHE A 889 26.03 41.19 39.69
N GLN A 890 27.11 41.98 39.55
CA GLN A 890 27.03 43.31 38.94
C GLN A 890 26.83 43.23 37.42
N ASN A 891 27.42 42.23 36.76
CA ASN A 891 27.35 42.01 35.31
C ASN A 891 26.63 40.69 35.00
N TYR A 892 25.43 40.51 35.55
CA TYR A 892 24.75 39.21 35.57
C TYR A 892 24.45 38.70 34.16
N PRO A 893 24.97 37.52 33.75
CA PRO A 893 24.68 36.98 32.43
C PRO A 893 23.21 36.53 32.34
N PRO A 894 22.46 36.95 31.29
CA PRO A 894 21.06 36.55 31.14
C PRO A 894 20.88 35.03 31.14
N GLY A 895 19.96 34.54 31.99
CA GLY A 895 19.65 33.11 32.09
C GLY A 895 20.74 32.25 32.75
N LEU A 896 21.73 32.85 33.44
CA LEU A 896 22.70 32.09 34.24
C LEU A 896 22.01 31.42 35.43
N ASN A 897 22.27 30.13 35.63
CA ASN A 897 21.82 29.40 36.83
C ASN A 897 22.77 29.63 38.02
N PRO A 898 22.28 29.48 39.27
CA PRO A 898 23.13 29.59 40.46
C PRO A 898 24.32 28.62 40.45
N LEU A 899 25.52 29.17 40.63
CA LEU A 899 26.79 28.42 40.61
C LEU A 899 26.94 27.59 41.90
N TYR A 900 26.88 26.26 41.78
CA TYR A 900 26.89 25.34 42.91
C TYR A 900 28.29 25.14 43.50
N LYS A 901 29.30 24.89 42.66
CA LYS A 901 30.68 24.62 43.10
C LYS A 901 31.29 25.76 43.95
N PRO A 902 31.26 27.05 43.53
CA PRO A 902 31.82 28.13 44.34
C PRO A 902 31.01 28.39 45.61
N VAL A 903 29.67 28.26 45.56
CA VAL A 903 28.83 28.39 46.76
C VAL A 903 29.18 27.29 47.76
N ASN A 904 29.33 26.04 47.32
CA ASN A 904 29.75 24.94 48.17
C ASN A 904 31.17 25.16 48.74
N ALA A 905 32.12 25.63 47.94
CA ALA A 905 33.47 25.96 48.43
C ALA A 905 33.45 27.07 49.50
N ILE A 906 32.61 28.09 49.32
CA ILE A 906 32.36 29.14 50.33
C ILE A 906 31.79 28.55 51.63
N MET A 907 30.85 27.61 51.54
CA MET A 907 30.29 26.93 52.72
C MET A 907 31.36 26.19 53.54
N GLN A 908 32.34 25.58 52.87
CA GLN A 908 33.43 24.84 53.54
C GLN A 908 34.51 25.77 54.12
N ALA A 909 34.59 27.03 53.69
CA ALA A 909 35.60 27.99 54.16
C ALA A 909 35.31 28.55 55.57
N GLY A 910 34.09 28.36 56.09
CA GLY A 910 33.72 28.69 57.48
C GLY A 910 32.63 29.77 57.61
N GLU A 911 32.14 29.95 58.84
CA GLU A 911 30.95 30.75 59.17
C GLU A 911 31.01 32.21 58.69
N ASP A 912 32.18 32.87 58.77
CA ASP A 912 32.35 34.25 58.32
C ASP A 912 32.05 34.41 56.82
N TRP A 913 32.47 33.44 56.00
CA TRP A 913 32.24 33.45 54.55
C TRP A 913 30.78 33.14 54.21
N ILE A 914 30.13 32.26 54.97
CA ILE A 914 28.70 31.97 54.85
C ILE A 914 27.88 33.24 55.08
N LYS A 915 28.16 33.98 56.15
CA LYS A 915 27.50 35.25 56.46
C LYS A 915 27.77 36.32 55.41
N ARG A 916 29.02 36.43 54.92
CA ARG A 916 29.38 37.36 53.84
C ARG A 916 28.59 37.08 52.56
N LEU A 917 28.48 35.81 52.15
CA LEU A 917 27.71 35.41 50.97
C LEU A 917 26.21 35.68 51.17
N TRP A 918 25.64 35.34 52.32
CA TRP A 918 24.24 35.63 52.61
C TRP A 918 23.95 37.13 52.53
N ASN A 919 24.79 37.97 53.13
CA ASN A 919 24.63 39.43 53.07
C ASN A 919 24.71 39.97 51.63
N LEU A 920 25.63 39.44 50.81
CA LEU A 920 25.72 39.79 49.40
C LEU A 920 24.43 39.43 48.65
N LEU A 921 23.91 38.21 48.83
CA LEU A 921 22.66 37.77 48.21
C LEU A 921 21.45 38.56 48.69
N SER A 922 21.34 38.80 49.99
CA SER A 922 20.22 39.53 50.59
C SER A 922 20.16 40.99 50.16
N SER A 923 21.30 41.62 49.90
CA SER A 923 21.40 43.01 49.40
C SER A 923 21.32 43.13 47.87
N TRP A 924 21.45 42.03 47.13
CA TRP A 924 21.39 42.03 45.67
C TRP A 924 19.96 42.22 45.16
N VAL A 925 19.77 43.16 44.23
CA VAL A 925 18.48 43.50 43.63
C VAL A 925 18.47 42.99 42.19
N HIS A 926 17.91 41.79 41.97
CA HIS A 926 17.80 41.17 40.65
C HIS A 926 16.67 40.13 40.65
N GLU A 927 16.04 39.89 39.49
CA GLU A 927 14.98 38.87 39.32
C GLU A 927 15.43 37.44 39.66
N TYR A 928 16.74 37.15 39.61
CA TYR A 928 17.29 35.82 39.88
C TYR A 928 17.75 35.63 41.33
N LYS A 929 17.57 36.65 42.19
CA LYS A 929 17.99 36.63 43.60
C LYS A 929 17.50 35.38 44.33
N VAL A 930 16.22 35.07 44.20
CA VAL A 930 15.58 33.97 44.92
C VAL A 930 16.19 32.62 44.55
N TYR A 931 16.55 32.38 43.29
CA TYR A 931 17.21 31.14 42.88
C TYR A 931 18.58 30.97 43.54
N TRP A 932 19.35 32.05 43.66
CA TRP A 932 20.63 32.01 44.35
C TRP A 932 20.49 31.82 45.86
N GLN A 933 19.47 32.42 46.47
CA GLN A 933 19.16 32.16 47.89
C GLN A 933 18.75 30.70 48.12
N LEU A 934 17.95 30.10 47.24
CA LEU A 934 17.63 28.68 47.32
C LEU A 934 18.88 27.80 47.14
N SER A 935 19.74 28.13 46.19
CA SER A 935 21.02 27.42 45.98
C SER A 935 21.99 27.55 47.17
N PHE A 936 21.95 28.67 47.89
CA PHE A 936 22.66 28.84 49.15
C PHE A 936 22.21 27.80 50.18
N PHE A 937 20.90 27.63 50.39
CA PHE A 937 20.36 26.63 51.32
C PHE A 937 20.65 25.19 50.87
N ASP A 938 20.67 24.94 49.55
CA ASP A 938 21.10 23.64 49.00
C ASP A 938 22.52 23.26 49.43
N CYS A 939 23.42 24.23 49.53
CA CYS A 939 24.82 24.00 49.93
C CYS A 939 25.05 24.13 51.44
N LEU A 940 24.18 24.82 52.19
CA LEU A 940 24.36 25.09 53.61
C LEU A 940 24.57 23.78 54.41
N PRO A 941 25.68 23.62 55.14
CA PRO A 941 25.92 22.44 55.97
C PRO A 941 24.96 22.42 57.17
N GLN A 942 24.50 21.23 57.57
CA GLN A 942 23.56 21.07 58.68
C GLN A 942 24.07 21.67 60.00
N ALA A 943 25.39 21.72 60.21
CA ALA A 943 26.01 22.34 61.39
C ALA A 943 25.72 23.85 61.53
N PHE A 944 25.33 24.53 60.45
CA PHE A 944 25.00 25.96 60.42
C PHE A 944 23.50 26.22 60.19
N CYS A 945 22.67 25.17 60.15
CA CYS A 945 21.22 25.30 60.14
C CYS A 945 20.75 25.65 61.55
N ASP A 946 20.63 26.95 61.86
CA ASP A 946 20.13 27.49 63.12
C ASP A 946 18.76 28.18 62.96
N GLU A 947 18.23 28.76 64.03
CA GLU A 947 16.95 29.48 64.00
C GLU A 947 16.97 30.68 63.05
N TYR A 948 18.12 31.37 62.93
CA TYR A 948 18.28 32.51 62.03
C TYR A 948 18.12 32.08 60.56
N PHE A 949 18.89 31.08 60.12
CA PHE A 949 18.79 30.59 58.74
C PHE A 949 17.48 29.85 58.46
N ARG A 950 16.81 29.30 59.48
CA ARG A 950 15.45 28.75 59.35
C ARG A 950 14.46 29.85 58.97
N ASP A 951 14.47 30.97 59.69
CA ASP A 951 13.57 32.10 59.40
C ASP A 951 13.85 32.70 58.02
N GLU A 952 15.13 32.82 57.64
CA GLU A 952 15.55 33.29 56.31
C GLU A 952 15.14 32.34 55.16
N LEU A 953 15.17 31.02 55.38
CA LEU A 953 14.67 30.03 54.42
C LEU A 953 13.17 30.21 54.18
N ILE A 954 12.38 30.33 55.25
CA ILE A 954 10.93 30.56 55.17
C ILE A 954 10.64 31.89 54.46
N SER A 955 11.37 32.95 54.81
CA SER A 955 11.28 34.25 54.15
C SER A 955 11.55 34.14 52.64
N THR A 956 12.61 33.41 52.27
CA THR A 956 12.99 33.17 50.87
C THR A 956 11.88 32.43 50.12
N LEU A 957 11.34 31.34 50.68
CA LEU A 957 10.23 30.59 50.07
C LEU A 957 8.98 31.45 49.87
N ASN A 958 8.65 32.34 50.81
CA ASN A 958 7.53 33.27 50.67
C ASN A 958 7.78 34.35 49.61
N SER A 959 9.04 34.75 49.40
CA SER A 959 9.43 35.76 48.41
C SER A 959 9.44 35.25 46.96
N VAL A 960 9.28 33.94 46.73
CA VAL A 960 9.19 33.35 45.38
C VAL A 960 8.00 33.94 44.61
N ASP A 961 8.26 34.71 43.57
CA ASP A 961 7.24 35.36 42.72
C ASP A 961 7.34 34.96 41.24
N VAL A 962 8.23 34.02 40.92
CA VAL A 962 8.48 33.49 39.57
C VAL A 962 8.43 31.96 39.53
N PRO A 963 8.16 31.34 38.37
CA PRO A 963 8.14 29.87 38.22
C PRO A 963 9.48 29.21 38.56
N ILE A 964 9.47 28.17 39.41
CA ILE A 964 10.67 27.42 39.80
C ILE A 964 10.68 26.04 39.12
N SER A 965 11.75 25.75 38.38
CA SER A 965 11.90 24.48 37.67
C SER A 965 12.05 23.25 38.59
N TYR A 966 12.63 23.40 39.78
CA TYR A 966 12.76 22.33 40.78
C TYR A 966 13.10 22.89 42.16
N LEU A 967 12.30 22.59 43.18
CA LEU A 967 12.62 22.89 44.58
C LEU A 967 13.17 21.64 45.29
N ARG A 968 14.39 21.73 45.84
CA ARG A 968 15.09 20.61 46.50
C ARG A 968 14.68 20.50 47.97
N PHE A 969 13.77 19.60 48.31
CA PHE A 969 13.37 19.40 49.71
C PHE A 969 14.49 18.77 50.57
N GLU A 970 15.52 18.20 49.96
CA GLU A 970 16.72 17.73 50.66
C GLU A 970 17.43 18.85 51.44
N SER A 971 17.36 20.11 50.95
CA SER A 971 17.95 21.24 51.65
C SER A 971 17.11 21.70 52.84
N ILE A 972 15.79 21.55 52.72
CA ILE A 972 14.81 21.84 53.78
C ILE A 972 14.89 20.78 54.89
N GLU A 973 15.10 19.51 54.53
CA GLU A 973 15.26 18.38 55.46
C GLU A 973 16.38 18.61 56.51
N LYS A 974 17.43 19.36 56.15
CA LYS A 974 18.54 19.68 57.05
C LYS A 974 18.10 20.45 58.30
N PHE A 975 16.98 21.19 58.22
CA PHE A 975 16.44 22.00 59.30
C PHE A 975 15.52 21.23 60.26
N LEU A 976 15.23 19.94 60.00
CA LEU A 976 14.42 19.09 60.90
C LEU A 976 14.88 19.07 62.38
N PRO A 977 16.19 19.13 62.72
CA PRO A 977 16.62 19.21 64.12
C PRO A 977 16.23 20.50 64.82
N VAL A 978 16.04 21.60 64.08
CA VAL A 978 15.67 22.92 64.59
C VAL A 978 14.16 23.13 64.56
N ASP A 979 13.50 22.68 63.49
CA ASP A 979 12.07 22.81 63.28
C ASP A 979 11.50 21.51 62.68
N LYS A 980 10.76 20.75 63.49
CA LYS A 980 10.20 19.45 63.08
C LYS A 980 9.10 19.58 62.01
N ASP A 981 8.46 20.75 61.89
CA ASP A 981 7.34 20.99 60.98
C ASP A 981 7.77 21.75 59.71
N ILE A 982 9.07 21.90 59.48
CA ILE A 982 9.61 22.70 58.36
C ILE A 982 9.21 22.17 56.99
N VAL A 983 9.16 20.84 56.81
CA VAL A 983 8.75 20.19 55.55
C VAL A 983 7.28 20.49 55.24
N GLN A 984 6.41 20.38 56.24
CA GLN A 984 5.00 20.73 56.12
C GLN A 984 4.82 22.22 55.81
N THR A 985 5.56 23.08 56.52
CA THR A 985 5.52 24.54 56.31
C THR A 985 5.92 24.91 54.88
N ALA A 986 7.02 24.35 54.38
CA ALA A 986 7.49 24.58 53.01
C ALA A 986 6.50 24.07 51.96
N LEU A 987 5.95 22.86 52.14
CA LEU A 987 4.95 22.31 51.21
C LEU A 987 3.69 23.19 51.17
N ASN A 988 3.24 23.70 52.32
CA ASN A 988 2.09 24.60 52.39
C ASN A 988 2.33 25.91 51.62
N ILE A 989 3.54 26.49 51.73
CA ILE A 989 3.92 27.67 50.94
C ILE A 989 3.88 27.36 49.44
N VAL A 990 4.47 26.24 49.01
CA VAL A 990 4.48 25.82 47.59
C VAL A 990 3.06 25.65 47.05
N VAL A 991 2.22 24.91 47.75
CA VAL A 991 0.83 24.65 47.33
C VAL A 991 0.03 25.94 47.23
N THR A 992 0.18 26.83 48.22
CA THR A 992 -0.48 28.14 48.25
C THR A 992 -0.04 29.02 47.09
N LYS A 993 1.25 29.04 46.76
CA LYS A 993 1.78 29.81 45.64
C LYS A 993 1.33 29.30 44.28
N ILE A 994 1.32 27.99 44.07
CA ILE A 994 0.82 27.40 42.83
C ILE A 994 -0.67 27.73 42.65
N GLU A 995 -1.47 27.69 43.72
CA GLU A 995 -2.91 27.93 43.66
C GLU A 995 -3.28 29.41 43.50
N ASN A 996 -2.76 30.26 44.38
CA ASN A 996 -3.18 31.66 44.48
C ASN A 996 -2.44 32.57 43.49
N GLU A 997 -1.15 32.31 43.27
CA GLU A 997 -0.28 33.13 42.43
C GLU A 997 -0.07 32.51 41.03
N LYS A 998 -0.63 31.31 40.77
CA LYS A 998 -0.53 30.57 39.50
C LYS A 998 0.92 30.31 39.05
N LEU A 999 1.84 30.20 40.00
CA LEU A 999 3.24 29.88 39.74
C LEU A 999 3.41 28.40 39.39
N ALA A 1000 4.40 28.08 38.57
CA ALA A 1000 4.81 26.70 38.34
C ALA A 1000 6.05 26.39 39.18
N ILE A 1001 5.85 25.78 40.36
CA ILE A 1001 6.93 25.32 41.24
C ILE A 1001 6.93 23.79 41.20
N ARG A 1002 7.99 23.19 40.66
CA ARG A 1002 8.06 21.73 40.52
C ARG A 1002 8.76 21.06 41.70
N LEU A 1003 8.27 19.90 42.08
CA LEU A 1003 8.82 19.05 43.12
C LEU A 1003 9.67 17.91 42.54
N SER A 1004 10.46 17.28 43.40
CA SER A 1004 11.25 16.11 43.03
C SER A 1004 10.41 14.92 42.64
N PHE A 1005 10.92 14.10 41.71
CA PHE A 1005 10.21 12.88 41.28
C PHE A 1005 9.99 11.90 42.44
N HIS A 1006 10.96 11.76 43.36
CA HIS A 1006 10.80 10.99 44.60
C HIS A 1006 10.19 11.78 45.77
N PHE A 1007 9.62 12.97 45.54
CA PHE A 1007 9.15 13.83 46.63
C PHE A 1007 8.12 13.12 47.49
N PHE A 1008 7.07 12.58 46.87
CA PHE A 1008 5.94 11.98 47.58
C PHE A 1008 6.30 10.66 48.25
N GLU A 1009 7.22 9.89 47.66
CA GLU A 1009 7.75 8.67 48.27
C GLU A 1009 8.54 8.98 49.55
N LYS A 1010 9.42 9.98 49.50
CA LYS A 1010 10.34 10.30 50.60
C LYS A 1010 9.72 11.17 51.68
N TYR A 1011 8.95 12.19 51.29
CA TYR A 1011 8.58 13.31 52.17
C TYR A 1011 7.13 13.32 52.66
N SER A 1012 6.22 12.56 52.04
CA SER A 1012 4.81 12.49 52.46
C SER A 1012 4.65 12.19 53.96
N LYS A 1013 5.45 11.25 54.49
CA LYS A 1013 5.46 10.85 55.91
C LYS A 1013 5.86 11.95 56.91
N PHE A 1014 6.48 13.05 56.45
CA PHE A 1014 6.83 14.19 57.31
C PHE A 1014 5.75 15.29 57.29
N VAL A 1015 4.65 15.07 56.59
CA VAL A 1015 3.52 16.00 56.50
C VAL A 1015 2.32 15.33 57.17
N ASN A 1016 1.82 15.91 58.25
CA ASN A 1016 0.69 15.35 58.99
C ASN A 1016 -0.64 15.59 58.26
N ASP A 1017 -0.72 16.63 57.42
CA ASP A 1017 -1.89 16.96 56.61
C ASP A 1017 -1.89 16.18 55.29
N THR A 1018 -2.59 15.05 55.25
CA THR A 1018 -2.74 14.21 54.06
C THR A 1018 -3.46 14.94 52.92
N ALA A 1019 -4.37 15.87 53.23
CA ALA A 1019 -5.06 16.65 52.22
C ALA A 1019 -4.11 17.62 51.50
N LEU A 1020 -3.15 18.20 52.24
CA LEU A 1020 -2.09 19.02 51.65
C LEU A 1020 -1.20 18.22 50.69
N VAL A 1021 -0.81 16.99 51.07
CA VAL A 1021 0.00 16.09 50.22
C VAL A 1021 -0.76 15.73 48.94
N GLY A 1022 -2.03 15.34 49.06
CA GLY A 1022 -2.86 14.99 47.91
C GLY A 1022 -3.06 16.18 46.95
N LYS A 1023 -3.29 17.37 47.50
CA LYS A 1023 -3.41 18.62 46.71
C LYS A 1023 -2.11 18.94 45.96
N ALA A 1024 -0.97 18.81 46.63
CA ALA A 1024 0.33 19.01 45.99
C ALA A 1024 0.56 18.02 44.84
N TYR A 1025 0.20 16.74 45.01
CA TYR A 1025 0.35 15.73 43.96
C TYR A 1025 -0.45 16.08 42.70
N ILE A 1026 -1.72 16.46 42.86
CA ILE A 1026 -2.58 16.88 41.75
C ILE A 1026 -1.99 18.09 41.00
N GLN A 1027 -1.48 19.08 41.74
CA GLN A 1027 -0.82 20.25 41.14
C GLN A 1027 0.40 19.83 40.31
N GLN A 1028 1.24 18.92 40.80
CA GLN A 1028 2.42 18.45 40.06
C GLN A 1028 2.07 17.68 38.78
N GLU A 1029 1.06 16.80 38.83
CA GLU A 1029 0.60 16.06 37.64
C GLU A 1029 0.07 16.99 36.54
N LYS A 1030 -0.59 18.09 36.92
CA LYS A 1030 -1.03 19.13 35.97
C LYS A 1030 0.13 19.93 35.37
N LEU A 1031 1.23 20.10 36.11
CA LEU A 1031 2.43 20.81 35.63
C LEU A 1031 3.28 19.95 34.68
N SER A 1032 3.31 18.64 34.89
CA SER A 1032 4.03 17.69 34.02
C SER A 1032 3.49 16.28 34.21
N ASN A 1033 3.22 15.57 33.11
CA ASN A 1033 2.83 14.16 33.13
C ASN A 1033 4.03 13.18 33.31
N LEU A 1034 5.26 13.69 33.47
CA LEU A 1034 6.48 12.87 33.58
C LEU A 1034 7.10 12.85 34.98
N PHE A 1035 6.55 13.59 35.95
CA PHE A 1035 7.20 13.76 37.26
C PHE A 1035 7.16 12.50 38.13
N ASP A 1036 6.15 11.65 37.98
CA ASP A 1036 6.00 10.36 38.69
C ASP A 1036 5.68 9.24 37.68
N LEU A 1037 6.62 8.98 36.77
CA LEU A 1037 6.42 8.04 35.65
C LEU A 1037 6.09 6.61 36.11
N GLU A 1038 6.74 6.14 37.19
CA GLU A 1038 6.54 4.80 37.75
C GLU A 1038 5.38 4.73 38.75
N ARG A 1039 4.76 5.86 39.09
CA ARG A 1039 3.63 5.97 40.03
C ARG A 1039 3.97 5.53 41.46
N ASN A 1040 5.25 5.54 41.83
CA ASN A 1040 5.71 5.20 43.17
C ASN A 1040 5.22 6.27 44.18
N GLY A 1041 5.22 7.54 43.80
CA GLY A 1041 4.71 8.64 44.62
C GLY A 1041 3.20 8.51 44.85
N LEU A 1042 2.43 8.27 43.78
CA LEU A 1042 0.99 8.02 43.85
C LEU A 1042 0.67 6.81 44.73
N LYS A 1043 1.42 5.72 44.58
CA LYS A 1043 1.27 4.51 45.40
C LYS A 1043 1.47 4.82 46.88
N THR A 1044 2.53 5.54 47.26
CA THR A 1044 2.79 5.90 48.66
C THR A 1044 1.65 6.74 49.26
N ILE A 1045 1.06 7.67 48.49
CA ILE A 1045 -0.07 8.48 48.98
C ILE A 1045 -1.31 7.60 49.16
N ILE A 1046 -1.60 6.70 48.22
CA ILE A 1046 -2.77 5.79 48.31
C ILE A 1046 -2.63 4.80 49.47
N GLU A 1047 -1.42 4.33 49.77
CA GLU A 1047 -1.14 3.48 50.94
C GLU A 1047 -1.37 4.23 52.28
N GLN A 1048 -1.24 5.55 52.30
CA GLN A 1048 -1.49 6.40 53.47
C GLN A 1048 -2.96 6.87 53.56
N ASP A 1049 -3.58 7.20 52.44
CA ASP A 1049 -4.99 7.58 52.32
C ASP A 1049 -5.61 6.95 51.06
N GLU A 1050 -6.29 5.82 51.25
CA GLU A 1050 -6.96 5.08 50.17
C GLU A 1050 -7.95 5.94 49.38
N ASN A 1051 -8.57 6.94 50.04
CA ASN A 1051 -9.56 7.80 49.38
C ASN A 1051 -8.93 8.72 48.31
N PHE A 1052 -7.62 8.97 48.39
CA PHE A 1052 -6.94 9.82 47.44
C PHE A 1052 -6.98 9.27 46.01
N LEU A 1053 -7.02 7.93 45.83
CA LEU A 1053 -7.18 7.32 44.51
C LEU A 1053 -8.43 7.87 43.79
N PHE A 1054 -9.55 8.00 44.49
CA PHE A 1054 -10.81 8.47 43.91
C PHE A 1054 -10.77 9.97 43.60
N THR A 1055 -10.08 10.76 44.43
CA THR A 1055 -9.81 12.17 44.13
C THR A 1055 -8.96 12.31 42.85
N TYR A 1056 -7.90 11.50 42.72
CA TYR A 1056 -7.04 11.49 41.52
C TYR A 1056 -7.83 11.09 40.27
N LEU A 1057 -8.61 10.01 40.34
CA LEU A 1057 -9.43 9.55 39.22
C LEU A 1057 -10.49 10.59 38.83
N SER A 1058 -11.10 11.27 39.80
CA SER A 1058 -12.07 12.34 39.52
C SER A 1058 -11.41 13.51 38.78
N GLU A 1059 -10.21 13.91 39.18
CA GLU A 1059 -9.56 15.06 38.56
C GLU A 1059 -9.17 14.81 37.10
N PHE A 1060 -8.64 13.62 36.79
CA PHE A 1060 -8.03 13.33 35.47
C PHE A 1060 -8.89 12.46 34.55
N TYR A 1061 -9.81 11.67 35.12
CA TYR A 1061 -10.56 10.67 34.37
C TYR A 1061 -12.08 10.86 34.48
N THR A 1062 -12.60 11.93 35.10
CA THR A 1062 -14.06 12.21 35.05
C THR A 1062 -14.43 13.50 34.29
N ASN A 1063 -13.44 14.25 33.77
CA ASN A 1063 -13.69 15.48 32.99
C ASN A 1063 -13.99 15.18 31.51
N LYS A 1064 -14.86 15.98 30.87
CA LYS A 1064 -15.46 15.69 29.53
C LYS A 1064 -14.53 15.91 28.32
N ASP A 1065 -13.35 16.50 28.51
CA ASP A 1065 -12.41 16.74 27.42
C ASP A 1065 -11.67 15.46 27.01
N TRP A 1066 -12.02 14.91 25.86
CA TRP A 1066 -11.44 13.68 25.30
C TRP A 1066 -9.95 13.85 24.93
N HIS A 1067 -9.51 15.06 24.59
CA HIS A 1067 -8.17 15.36 24.09
C HIS A 1067 -7.06 15.30 25.15
N ASN A 1068 -7.40 15.36 26.45
CA ASN A 1068 -6.43 15.44 27.54
C ASN A 1068 -6.26 14.12 28.32
N ARG A 1069 -6.86 13.02 27.86
CA ARG A 1069 -6.84 11.74 28.57
C ARG A 1069 -5.63 10.93 28.15
N ASN A 1070 -4.63 10.86 29.03
CA ASN A 1070 -3.43 10.08 28.77
C ASN A 1070 -3.69 8.58 29.01
N THR A 1071 -3.96 7.81 27.96
CA THR A 1071 -4.13 6.35 28.03
C THR A 1071 -2.82 5.58 28.22
N HIS A 1072 -1.67 6.25 28.16
CA HIS A 1072 -0.35 5.68 28.48
C HIS A 1072 -0.02 5.68 29.98
N ASN A 1073 -0.99 6.03 30.83
CA ASN A 1073 -0.86 5.91 32.28
C ASN A 1073 -1.29 4.52 32.74
N HIS A 1074 -0.50 3.86 33.58
CA HIS A 1074 -0.74 2.48 34.01
C HIS A 1074 -0.71 2.38 35.54
N LEU A 1075 -1.68 1.69 36.13
CA LEU A 1075 -1.82 1.53 37.58
C LEU A 1075 -1.78 0.04 38.03
N PRO A 1076 -0.78 -0.75 37.59
CA PRO A 1076 -0.74 -2.19 37.88
C PRO A 1076 -0.58 -2.48 39.38
N PHE A 1077 0.04 -1.58 40.15
CA PHE A 1077 0.26 -1.76 41.59
C PHE A 1077 -1.04 -1.90 42.41
N LEU A 1078 -2.18 -1.41 41.89
CA LEU A 1078 -3.47 -1.56 42.55
C LEU A 1078 -3.87 -3.03 42.70
N TRP A 1079 -3.40 -3.91 41.80
CA TRP A 1079 -3.65 -5.35 41.87
C TRP A 1079 -2.85 -6.07 42.95
N ASP A 1080 -1.83 -5.43 43.51
CA ASP A 1080 -0.99 -5.98 44.58
C ASP A 1080 -1.51 -5.67 45.98
N LEU A 1081 -2.50 -4.76 46.10
CA LEU A 1081 -3.13 -4.39 47.37
C LEU A 1081 -3.97 -5.55 47.94
N GLU A 1082 -4.02 -5.66 49.28
CA GLU A 1082 -4.79 -6.72 49.95
C GLU A 1082 -6.30 -6.66 49.59
N ASN A 1083 -6.86 -5.45 49.51
CA ASN A 1083 -8.28 -5.19 49.15
C ASN A 1083 -8.49 -4.80 47.68
N HIS A 1084 -7.60 -5.24 46.77
CA HIS A 1084 -7.62 -4.85 45.35
C HIS A 1084 -9.01 -4.99 44.68
N SER A 1085 -9.76 -6.06 44.95
CA SER A 1085 -11.06 -6.30 44.30
C SER A 1085 -12.09 -5.18 44.57
N GLU A 1086 -12.21 -4.73 45.82
CA GLU A 1086 -13.13 -3.64 46.18
C GLU A 1086 -12.65 -2.28 45.65
N ILE A 1087 -11.34 -2.01 45.72
CA ILE A 1087 -10.73 -0.76 45.25
C ILE A 1087 -10.91 -0.61 43.75
N ILE A 1088 -10.57 -1.65 42.98
CA ILE A 1088 -10.67 -1.67 41.52
C ILE A 1088 -12.13 -1.60 41.09
N LYS A 1089 -13.06 -2.26 41.81
CA LYS A 1089 -14.50 -2.13 41.54
C LYS A 1089 -14.98 -0.69 41.66
N LYS A 1090 -14.63 -0.01 42.76
CA LYS A 1090 -14.99 1.41 42.95
C LYS A 1090 -14.35 2.31 41.89
N ALA A 1091 -13.09 2.09 41.56
CA ALA A 1091 -12.36 2.85 40.55
C ALA A 1091 -12.97 2.66 39.15
N ALA A 1092 -13.27 1.42 38.77
CA ALA A 1092 -13.92 1.09 37.51
C ALA A 1092 -15.29 1.76 37.39
N ASN A 1093 -16.12 1.71 38.44
CA ASN A 1093 -17.42 2.37 38.44
C ASN A 1093 -17.30 3.88 38.27
N LEU A 1094 -16.38 4.52 39.01
CA LEU A 1094 -16.15 5.96 38.92
C LEU A 1094 -15.76 6.39 37.50
N ILE A 1095 -14.84 5.66 36.87
CA ILE A 1095 -14.42 5.90 35.48
C ILE A 1095 -15.61 5.69 34.55
N VAL A 1096 -16.33 4.58 34.65
CA VAL A 1096 -17.41 4.26 33.71
C VAL A 1096 -18.56 5.25 33.79
N GLU A 1097 -18.96 5.66 34.99
CA GLU A 1097 -20.09 6.58 35.21
C GLU A 1097 -19.87 7.97 34.60
N HIS A 1098 -18.61 8.39 34.43
CA HIS A 1098 -18.26 9.71 33.89
C HIS A 1098 -17.67 9.65 32.47
N ASN A 1099 -17.46 8.46 31.93
CA ASN A 1099 -16.89 8.25 30.60
C ASN A 1099 -17.84 7.43 29.72
N PRO A 1100 -18.66 8.08 28.87
CA PRO A 1100 -19.42 7.34 27.89
C PRO A 1100 -18.51 6.52 26.98
N TYR A 1101 -18.89 5.27 26.73
CA TYR A 1101 -18.19 4.39 25.83
C TYR A 1101 -18.63 4.66 24.38
N PHE A 1102 -17.73 5.18 23.55
CA PHE A 1102 -18.00 5.43 22.12
C PHE A 1102 -17.39 4.36 21.20
N GLY A 1103 -16.61 3.43 21.77
CA GLY A 1103 -15.93 2.35 21.05
C GLY A 1103 -14.86 2.77 20.05
N ILE A 1104 -14.37 4.01 20.10
CA ILE A 1104 -13.25 4.48 19.27
C ILE A 1104 -11.99 4.54 20.11
N GLY A 1105 -10.93 3.84 19.68
CA GLY A 1105 -9.65 3.79 20.39
C GLY A 1105 -9.71 3.04 21.73
N GLU A 1106 -8.66 3.14 22.52
CA GLU A 1106 -8.59 2.52 23.85
C GLU A 1106 -9.46 3.28 24.86
N TYR A 1107 -10.37 2.58 25.55
CA TYR A 1107 -11.20 3.18 26.60
C TYR A 1107 -10.40 3.52 27.87
N SER A 1108 -10.79 4.56 28.63
CA SER A 1108 -10.02 5.03 29.80
C SER A 1108 -9.86 3.99 30.92
N LEU A 1109 -10.69 2.95 30.96
CA LEU A 1109 -10.54 1.84 31.91
C LEU A 1109 -9.24 1.04 31.69
N ASN A 1110 -8.62 1.14 30.51
CA ASN A 1110 -7.38 0.44 30.17
C ASN A 1110 -6.22 0.74 31.14
N ILE A 1111 -6.22 1.90 31.82
CA ILE A 1111 -5.20 2.27 32.82
C ILE A 1111 -5.11 1.27 33.97
N LEU A 1112 -6.21 0.56 34.28
CA LEU A 1112 -6.25 -0.44 35.36
C LEU A 1112 -5.82 -1.84 34.91
N PHE A 1113 -5.82 -2.13 33.60
CA PHE A 1113 -5.62 -3.49 33.07
C PHE A 1113 -4.39 -3.65 32.17
N SER A 1114 -3.62 -2.59 32.00
CA SER A 1114 -2.40 -2.54 31.19
C SER A 1114 -1.17 -2.95 32.00
N HIS A 1115 -0.18 -3.54 31.31
CA HIS A 1115 1.11 -3.98 31.89
C HIS A 1115 1.02 -4.92 33.11
N LEU A 1116 -0.05 -5.71 33.23
CA LEU A 1116 -0.21 -6.68 34.32
C LEU A 1116 0.79 -7.84 34.20
N SER A 1117 1.37 -8.24 35.33
CA SER A 1117 2.14 -9.48 35.48
C SER A 1117 1.24 -10.73 35.43
N GLY A 1118 1.84 -11.92 35.32
CA GLY A 1118 1.09 -13.18 35.21
C GLY A 1118 0.07 -13.40 36.35
N ALA A 1119 0.49 -13.22 37.60
CA ALA A 1119 -0.38 -13.38 38.76
C ALA A 1119 -1.49 -12.30 38.82
N GLN A 1120 -1.19 -11.07 38.39
CA GLN A 1120 -2.17 -9.98 38.32
C GLN A 1120 -3.21 -10.23 37.22
N LYS A 1121 -2.82 -10.82 36.08
CA LYS A 1121 -3.76 -11.21 35.01
C LYS A 1121 -4.77 -12.25 35.49
N ASP A 1122 -4.37 -13.20 36.33
CA ASP A 1122 -5.29 -14.19 36.88
C ASP A 1122 -6.28 -13.56 37.87
N ARG A 1123 -5.82 -12.62 38.71
CA ARG A 1123 -6.72 -11.81 39.56
C ARG A 1123 -7.70 -10.98 38.73
N ALA A 1124 -7.22 -10.37 37.64
CA ALA A 1124 -8.05 -9.57 36.74
C ALA A 1124 -9.13 -10.38 36.03
N LYS A 1125 -8.84 -11.61 35.58
CA LYS A 1125 -9.85 -12.51 34.99
C LYS A 1125 -10.94 -12.86 36.00
N THR A 1126 -10.58 -13.17 37.24
CA THR A 1126 -11.55 -13.43 38.32
C THR A 1126 -12.42 -12.20 38.57
N PHE A 1127 -11.80 -11.02 38.69
CA PHE A 1127 -12.52 -9.75 38.84
C PHE A 1127 -13.49 -9.48 37.69
N ILE A 1128 -13.10 -9.73 36.44
CA ILE A 1128 -13.97 -9.54 35.26
C ILE A 1128 -15.24 -10.40 35.38
N LEU A 1129 -15.12 -11.67 35.79
CA LEU A 1129 -16.28 -12.55 35.99
C LEU A 1129 -17.18 -12.07 37.14
N ASP A 1130 -16.60 -11.65 38.26
CA ASP A 1130 -17.34 -11.10 39.39
C ASP A 1130 -18.07 -9.81 39.02
N TYR A 1131 -17.41 -8.93 38.26
CA TYR A 1131 -17.96 -7.66 37.81
C TYR A 1131 -19.11 -7.86 36.81
N ILE A 1132 -18.97 -8.81 35.88
CA ILE A 1132 -20.08 -9.25 35.01
C ILE A 1132 -21.24 -9.80 35.87
N SER A 1133 -20.96 -10.61 36.88
CA SER A 1133 -21.99 -11.17 37.78
C SER A 1133 -22.82 -10.09 38.45
N LEU A 1134 -22.17 -9.00 38.87
CA LEU A 1134 -22.82 -7.91 39.59
C LEU A 1134 -23.57 -6.93 38.68
N TYR A 1135 -23.04 -6.65 37.48
CA TYR A 1135 -23.50 -5.54 36.61
C TYR A 1135 -24.01 -6.00 35.24
N ASN A 1136 -24.40 -7.26 35.07
CA ASN A 1136 -24.84 -7.81 33.79
C ASN A 1136 -26.00 -7.07 33.10
N THR A 1137 -26.75 -6.20 33.78
CA THR A 1137 -27.81 -5.38 33.19
C THR A 1137 -27.38 -3.94 32.83
N ASP A 1138 -26.17 -3.50 33.20
CA ASP A 1138 -25.65 -2.16 32.95
C ASP A 1138 -24.79 -2.15 31.68
N THR A 1139 -25.35 -1.64 30.59
CA THR A 1139 -24.77 -1.74 29.24
C THR A 1139 -23.49 -0.92 29.09
N ASN A 1140 -23.36 0.21 29.79
CA ASN A 1140 -22.14 1.02 29.79
C ASN A 1140 -20.98 0.27 30.47
N LYS A 1141 -21.25 -0.34 31.63
CA LYS A 1141 -20.27 -1.16 32.36
C LYS A 1141 -19.86 -2.39 31.57
N MET A 1142 -20.81 -3.07 30.92
CA MET A 1142 -20.50 -4.22 30.08
C MET A 1142 -19.67 -3.83 28.85
N ASN A 1143 -19.98 -2.71 28.20
CA ASN A 1143 -19.19 -2.19 27.09
C ASN A 1143 -17.73 -1.93 27.48
N ALA A 1144 -17.52 -1.26 28.62
CA ALA A 1144 -16.19 -1.01 29.15
C ALA A 1144 -15.42 -2.30 29.45
N ILE A 1145 -16.04 -3.29 30.08
CA ILE A 1145 -15.37 -4.55 30.44
C ILE A 1145 -15.10 -5.43 29.23
N PHE A 1146 -16.04 -5.56 28.30
CA PHE A 1146 -15.79 -6.33 27.07
C PHE A 1146 -14.75 -5.66 26.16
N ASP A 1147 -14.56 -4.34 26.28
CA ASP A 1147 -13.42 -3.65 25.66
C ASP A 1147 -12.08 -4.08 26.24
N ILE A 1148 -11.97 -4.15 27.57
CA ILE A 1148 -10.78 -4.68 28.25
C ILE A 1148 -10.51 -6.12 27.83
N VAL A 1149 -11.56 -6.96 27.75
CA VAL A 1149 -11.42 -8.37 27.37
C VAL A 1149 -10.90 -8.49 25.94
N ARG A 1150 -11.40 -7.70 24.98
CA ARG A 1150 -10.93 -7.73 23.59
C ARG A 1150 -9.46 -7.32 23.46
N HIS A 1151 -9.02 -6.29 24.17
CA HIS A 1151 -7.67 -5.74 24.01
C HIS A 1151 -6.61 -6.47 24.84
N HIS A 1152 -6.91 -6.86 26.08
CA HIS A 1152 -5.93 -7.44 27.00
C HIS A 1152 -6.08 -8.96 27.21
N PHE A 1153 -7.24 -9.53 26.89
CA PHE A 1153 -7.57 -10.93 27.16
C PHE A 1153 -8.35 -11.63 26.03
N PRO A 1154 -7.91 -11.57 24.76
CA PRO A 1154 -8.67 -12.14 23.63
C PRO A 1154 -8.99 -13.62 23.78
N ASP A 1155 -8.05 -14.41 24.33
CA ASP A 1155 -8.23 -15.85 24.59
C ASP A 1155 -9.29 -16.15 25.67
N PHE A 1156 -9.66 -15.15 26.48
CA PHE A 1156 -10.64 -15.26 27.55
C PHE A 1156 -12.04 -14.76 27.14
N PHE A 1157 -12.19 -14.21 25.93
CA PHE A 1157 -13.43 -13.60 25.46
C PHE A 1157 -14.60 -14.59 25.48
N GLU A 1158 -14.40 -15.81 24.96
CA GLU A 1158 -15.44 -16.84 24.95
C GLU A 1158 -15.94 -17.16 26.38
N THR A 1159 -15.02 -17.28 27.34
CA THR A 1159 -15.37 -17.57 28.74
C THR A 1159 -16.18 -16.44 29.38
N ALA A 1160 -15.74 -15.19 29.25
CA ALA A 1160 -16.46 -14.03 29.79
C ALA A 1160 -17.83 -13.84 29.14
N PHE A 1161 -17.93 -14.06 27.82
CA PHE A 1161 -19.17 -13.97 27.06
C PHE A 1161 -20.19 -15.03 27.49
N LEU A 1162 -19.77 -16.29 27.62
CA LEU A 1162 -20.63 -17.37 28.10
C LEU A 1162 -21.10 -17.14 29.54
N HIS A 1163 -20.24 -16.60 30.40
CA HIS A 1163 -20.60 -16.23 31.77
C HIS A 1163 -21.69 -15.16 31.79
N TYR A 1164 -21.56 -14.09 30.99
CA TYR A 1164 -22.59 -13.07 30.82
C TYR A 1164 -23.94 -13.68 30.40
N LEU A 1165 -23.96 -14.54 29.38
CA LEU A 1165 -25.20 -15.16 28.89
C LEU A 1165 -25.87 -16.09 29.90
N SER A 1166 -25.10 -16.68 30.83
CA SER A 1166 -25.67 -17.49 31.90
C SER A 1166 -26.44 -16.68 32.95
N LEU A 1167 -26.19 -15.36 33.00
CA LEU A 1167 -26.74 -14.43 33.99
C LEU A 1167 -27.81 -13.51 33.40
N ASN A 1168 -27.63 -13.06 32.16
CA ASN A 1168 -28.53 -12.14 31.49
C ASN A 1168 -28.83 -12.58 30.05
N THR A 1169 -30.11 -12.88 29.80
CA THR A 1169 -30.65 -13.24 28.48
C THR A 1169 -31.58 -12.17 27.91
N ASP A 1170 -31.63 -10.98 28.52
CA ASP A 1170 -32.43 -9.86 28.04
C ASP A 1170 -31.87 -9.31 26.71
N LEU A 1171 -32.77 -9.16 25.73
CA LEU A 1171 -32.40 -8.72 24.40
C LEU A 1171 -32.08 -7.22 24.33
N GLY A 1172 -32.73 -6.39 25.15
CA GLY A 1172 -32.54 -4.94 25.14
C GLY A 1172 -31.09 -4.59 25.50
N THR A 1173 -30.64 -5.10 26.65
CA THR A 1173 -29.26 -4.93 27.13
C THR A 1173 -28.24 -5.55 26.19
N PHE A 1174 -28.49 -6.74 25.63
CA PHE A 1174 -27.59 -7.38 24.67
C PHE A 1174 -27.34 -6.52 23.41
N ARG A 1175 -28.34 -5.78 22.93
CA ARG A 1175 -28.22 -4.94 21.72
C ARG A 1175 -27.34 -3.72 21.90
N GLU A 1176 -27.23 -3.21 23.12
CA GLU A 1176 -26.44 -2.02 23.43
C GLU A 1176 -24.96 -2.34 23.66
N ILE A 1177 -24.60 -3.61 23.77
CA ILE A 1177 -23.22 -4.04 23.98
C ILE A 1177 -22.51 -4.25 22.63
N TYR A 1178 -21.37 -3.59 22.46
CA TYR A 1178 -20.51 -3.67 21.27
C TYR A 1178 -19.66 -4.95 21.30
N TRP A 1179 -20.28 -6.11 21.12
CA TRP A 1179 -19.63 -7.42 21.22
C TRP A 1179 -18.39 -7.57 20.32
N ARG A 1180 -18.49 -7.07 19.09
CA ARG A 1180 -17.45 -7.12 18.04
C ARG A 1180 -16.39 -6.00 18.12
N GLY A 1181 -16.64 -4.92 18.89
CA GLY A 1181 -15.89 -3.66 18.80
C GLY A 1181 -16.40 -2.72 17.67
N ASN A 1182 -15.77 -1.56 17.45
CA ASN A 1182 -16.15 -0.63 16.38
C ASN A 1182 -15.03 -0.46 15.33
N GLY A 1183 -14.98 -1.38 14.36
CA GLY A 1183 -14.19 -1.23 13.13
C GLY A 1183 -12.66 -1.21 13.28
N GLY A 1184 -11.96 -1.01 12.16
CA GLY A 1184 -10.50 -0.95 12.07
C GLY A 1184 -10.02 -0.44 10.69
N MET A 1185 -8.70 -0.39 10.48
CA MET A 1185 -8.13 -0.17 9.14
C MET A 1185 -8.16 -1.48 8.35
N TYR A 1186 -8.78 -1.46 7.17
CA TYR A 1186 -8.92 -2.63 6.30
C TYR A 1186 -8.22 -2.38 4.95
N ASN A 1187 -7.80 -3.45 4.28
CA ASN A 1187 -7.33 -3.38 2.90
C ASN A 1187 -8.52 -3.05 1.97
N GLY A 1188 -8.29 -2.25 0.93
CA GLY A 1188 -9.33 -1.76 0.01
C GLY A 1188 -10.07 -2.86 -0.76
N GLU A 1189 -9.47 -4.05 -0.91
CA GLU A 1189 -10.13 -5.18 -1.58
C GLU A 1189 -11.12 -5.94 -0.69
N THR A 1190 -11.01 -5.83 0.64
CA THR A 1190 -11.88 -6.56 1.59
C THR A 1190 -13.30 -6.02 1.56
N ILE A 1191 -14.31 -6.90 1.55
CA ILE A 1191 -15.71 -6.53 1.77
C ILE A 1191 -15.97 -6.50 3.29
N ILE A 1192 -16.02 -5.29 3.86
CA ILE A 1192 -16.15 -5.05 5.30
C ILE A 1192 -17.42 -5.72 5.85
N GLY A 1193 -18.54 -5.63 5.12
CA GLY A 1193 -19.79 -6.28 5.52
C GLY A 1193 -19.68 -7.80 5.69
N GLU A 1194 -18.85 -8.47 4.89
CA GLU A 1194 -18.65 -9.92 5.01
C GLU A 1194 -17.78 -10.29 6.21
N LEU A 1195 -16.70 -9.53 6.43
CA LEU A 1195 -15.89 -9.66 7.65
C LEU A 1195 -16.78 -9.46 8.87
N HIS A 1196 -17.67 -8.48 8.80
CA HIS A 1196 -18.59 -8.22 9.88
C HIS A 1196 -19.59 -9.34 10.11
N ALA A 1197 -20.18 -9.87 9.05
CA ALA A 1197 -21.03 -11.05 9.15
C ALA A 1197 -20.29 -12.23 9.81
N LYS A 1198 -19.01 -12.45 9.48
CA LYS A 1198 -18.19 -13.53 10.07
C LYS A 1198 -17.96 -13.35 11.57
N GLU A 1199 -17.68 -12.14 12.03
CA GLU A 1199 -17.54 -11.87 13.48
C GLU A 1199 -18.86 -12.11 14.24
N TRP A 1200 -20.00 -11.74 13.66
CA TRP A 1200 -21.30 -12.07 14.24
C TRP A 1200 -21.61 -13.57 14.19
N GLN A 1201 -21.14 -14.30 13.17
CA GLN A 1201 -21.20 -15.76 13.12
C GLN A 1201 -20.38 -16.40 14.24
N ASN A 1202 -19.19 -15.86 14.56
CA ASN A 1202 -18.42 -16.34 15.71
C ASN A 1202 -19.17 -16.12 17.04
N ILE A 1203 -19.80 -14.96 17.22
CA ILE A 1203 -20.67 -14.68 18.38
C ILE A 1203 -21.85 -15.66 18.44
N MET A 1204 -22.44 -16.03 17.28
CA MET A 1204 -23.48 -17.06 17.21
C MET A 1204 -22.95 -18.41 17.69
N VAL A 1205 -21.76 -18.84 17.22
CA VAL A 1205 -21.13 -20.10 17.64
C VAL A 1205 -20.93 -20.13 19.15
N PHE A 1206 -20.48 -19.03 19.76
CA PHE A 1206 -20.37 -18.93 21.23
C PHE A 1206 -21.75 -19.04 21.89
N THR A 1207 -22.77 -18.38 21.36
CA THR A 1207 -24.14 -18.41 21.92
C THR A 1207 -24.76 -19.82 21.83
N GLU A 1208 -24.40 -20.62 20.83
CA GLU A 1208 -24.85 -22.02 20.70
C GLU A 1208 -24.21 -22.95 21.73
N LYS A 1209 -23.03 -22.61 22.27
CA LYS A 1209 -22.38 -23.35 23.35
C LYS A 1209 -22.93 -23.03 24.75
N ALA A 1210 -23.70 -21.94 24.88
CA ALA A 1210 -24.22 -21.50 26.18
C ALA A 1210 -25.22 -22.51 26.79
N GLN A 1211 -25.33 -22.53 28.11
CA GLN A 1211 -26.39 -23.28 28.79
C GLN A 1211 -27.72 -22.52 28.66
N ASN A 1212 -28.87 -23.20 28.81
CA ASN A 1212 -30.21 -22.60 28.72
C ASN A 1212 -30.60 -22.01 27.34
N GLN A 1213 -30.59 -22.89 26.33
CA GLN A 1213 -30.84 -22.54 24.93
C GLN A 1213 -32.25 -21.97 24.64
N LEU A 1214 -33.23 -22.17 25.53
CA LEU A 1214 -34.62 -21.72 25.35
C LEU A 1214 -34.76 -20.21 25.58
N ASP A 1215 -34.10 -19.68 26.61
CA ASP A 1215 -34.17 -18.25 26.94
C ASP A 1215 -33.31 -17.39 25.98
N LEU A 1216 -32.37 -18.00 25.26
CA LEU A 1216 -31.50 -17.33 24.28
C LEU A 1216 -32.13 -17.16 22.88
N ILE A 1217 -33.35 -17.66 22.66
CA ILE A 1217 -34.02 -17.58 21.35
C ILE A 1217 -34.08 -16.12 20.81
N PRO A 1218 -34.46 -15.10 21.60
CA PRO A 1218 -34.52 -13.71 21.13
C PRO A 1218 -33.14 -13.13 20.75
N ILE A 1219 -32.10 -13.45 21.53
CA ILE A 1219 -30.71 -13.04 21.25
C ILE A 1219 -30.23 -13.68 19.95
N LYS A 1220 -30.45 -14.99 19.77
CA LYS A 1220 -30.12 -15.68 18.52
C LYS A 1220 -30.85 -15.08 17.32
N ALA A 1221 -32.13 -14.73 17.46
CA ALA A 1221 -32.87 -14.08 16.39
C ALA A 1221 -32.25 -12.72 16.00
N TYR A 1222 -31.80 -11.93 16.99
CA TYR A 1222 -31.09 -10.68 16.75
C TYR A 1222 -29.71 -10.87 16.11
N ILE A 1223 -28.90 -11.82 16.58
CA ILE A 1223 -27.60 -12.11 15.95
C ILE A 1223 -27.81 -12.54 14.49
N LYS A 1224 -28.82 -13.38 14.20
CA LYS A 1224 -29.19 -13.72 12.80
C LYS A 1224 -29.59 -12.50 11.99
N GLN A 1225 -30.32 -11.55 12.59
CA GLN A 1225 -30.68 -10.29 11.94
C GLN A 1225 -29.45 -9.43 11.64
N GLN A 1226 -28.48 -9.34 12.57
CA GLN A 1226 -27.22 -8.62 12.35
C GLN A 1226 -26.38 -9.26 11.26
N ILE A 1227 -26.26 -10.60 11.25
CA ILE A 1227 -25.61 -11.34 10.17
C ILE A 1227 -26.26 -11.00 8.83
N ALA A 1228 -27.60 -11.02 8.74
CA ALA A 1228 -28.31 -10.68 7.51
C ALA A 1228 -28.12 -9.21 7.09
N TYR A 1229 -28.10 -8.29 8.05
CA TYR A 1229 -27.84 -6.87 7.80
C TYR A 1229 -26.43 -6.63 7.26
N GLU A 1230 -25.41 -7.23 7.89
CA GLU A 1230 -24.01 -7.08 7.45
C GLU A 1230 -23.76 -7.75 6.10
N LEU A 1231 -24.39 -8.89 5.82
CA LEU A 1231 -24.38 -9.49 4.49
C LEU A 1231 -25.00 -8.56 3.44
N LYS A 1232 -26.12 -7.90 3.76
CA LYS A 1232 -26.73 -6.88 2.89
C LYS A 1232 -25.83 -5.65 2.72
N SER A 1233 -25.19 -5.19 3.79
CA SER A 1233 -24.19 -4.12 3.74
C SER A 1233 -23.03 -4.51 2.82
N GLY A 1234 -22.55 -5.76 2.90
CA GLY A 1234 -21.58 -6.33 1.98
C GLY A 1234 -22.07 -6.33 0.53
N GLU A 1235 -23.34 -6.64 0.27
CA GLU A 1235 -23.93 -6.50 -1.08
C GLU A 1235 -23.96 -5.04 -1.57
N GLU A 1236 -24.29 -4.08 -0.69
CA GLU A 1236 -24.28 -2.65 -1.01
C GLU A 1236 -22.84 -2.13 -1.24
N GLU A 1237 -21.87 -2.66 -0.51
CA GLU A 1237 -20.45 -2.40 -0.70
C GLU A 1237 -19.96 -2.94 -2.05
N ARG A 1238 -20.30 -4.19 -2.38
CA ARG A 1238 -20.04 -4.78 -3.71
C ARG A 1238 -20.69 -3.95 -4.82
N LYS A 1239 -21.92 -3.47 -4.63
CA LYS A 1239 -22.59 -2.56 -5.57
C LYS A 1239 -21.81 -1.25 -5.72
N ARG A 1240 -21.32 -0.65 -4.62
CA ARG A 1240 -20.50 0.57 -4.67
C ARG A 1240 -19.18 0.35 -5.41
N LYS A 1241 -18.46 -0.74 -5.11
CA LYS A 1241 -17.24 -1.14 -5.82
C LYS A 1241 -17.50 -1.44 -7.30
N PHE A 1242 -18.67 -2.00 -7.63
CA PHE A 1242 -19.09 -2.18 -9.03
C PHE A 1242 -19.31 -0.84 -9.74
N ILE A 1243 -19.98 0.12 -9.10
CA ILE A 1243 -20.26 1.45 -9.67
C ILE A 1243 -18.98 2.28 -9.81
N ASN A 1244 -18.12 2.26 -8.78
CA ASN A 1244 -16.87 2.98 -8.69
C ASN A 1244 -15.74 2.05 -8.20
N PRO A 1245 -14.86 1.55 -9.09
CA PRO A 1245 -13.79 0.59 -8.76
C PRO A 1245 -12.72 1.15 -7.85
N ASP A 1246 -12.53 2.47 -7.89
CA ASP A 1246 -11.50 3.19 -7.16
C ASP A 1246 -11.96 3.59 -5.75
N TRP A 1247 -13.10 3.06 -5.28
CA TRP A 1247 -13.70 3.36 -3.98
C TRP A 1247 -13.17 2.50 -2.84
#